data_AF-A0A5N7BKQ6-F1
#
_entry.id   AF-A0A5N7BKQ6-F1
#
_cell.length_a   1.000
_cell.length_b   1.000
_cell.length_c   1.000
_cell.angle_alpha   90.00
_cell.angle_beta   90.00
_cell.angle_gamma   90.00
#
_symmetry.space_group_name_H-M   'P 1'
#
loop_
_entity.id
_entity.type
_entity.pdbx_description
1 polymer ?
#
loop_
_entity_poly.entity_id
_entity_poly.type
_entity_poly.pdbx_seq_one_letter_code
_entity_poly.pdbx_strand_id
1 'polypeptide(L)'
;MKTRGIKTMESDKCDATPSLSASRSDISRDELDGKRPHGPNDDPETLTRTETTMSAVVPPKELWRESLFVVVVCMAQFMTQAGLCMSIAPVYIIGKSFQTSIPGELSWFAAAYSLTVGTFILVCGRLGDVFGHRLMFIIGFAWFGLWSLLAGFSVWSNQIFFDCCRAFQGMGPAMLLPNAIAILGRAYPPGLRKEMIFSFFGATAPSGFIVGGVFSSILAQMVWWPWAYWVQGMVCFVLAVLGAVVIPHTPRPHFQKDFPVWVRLDLLGAAAGIASLVLINFAWNQAALVGWTTPYTYVLLVVGVIIFGGFLWIERLAQCPLLPSSVLTGDLAWVLGCIAAGWSSFGIIIYYFYQFMEEIKGDSPLLVTAKWVAAAPSGAIAALLTGFLLGRLPPSVIMFCAMAFFTAGLSVFATVPVDQTYWAQAFVASLITSWGMDMSFPSGTLILSNSMPHHHQGLAASLVTTTVNYSISLGLGFAGTVESNVNDGGRNILQGYRGALYLGTGFAGLGLVVSILFMHPHFTSSTFTKASLAWTGLWIATMEAHNIAVATIAAQVHQFHKRQQPFRIYHGSTNSTRQSQHSAANTVNTAHLNHVLAVDTDRKTVLVEPNVPMDELVRATLPHGLVPLVVMEFPGITAGGGFSGTSGESSSFRHGFFDATVNRIELVLADGDIRTASQDAPDEQELFWAAASSFGTLGVVTMLEIQCRNAKPYVEMTYHSTSSMSQAMTVFREATASPETEYLDGIIYAPDHIVVCAGRLVDLPSNQTPIQRFTRAQDPWFYIHAQRQTRKIHRPDAAPPVSVTYYVPIQDYLFRYDRGAFWTGRYAFSYFITPFNRITRYILDTFMHTRVMYHALHESGLSKQHIIQDVAVPYKATGEFLAWLDNKETFGAYPIWLCPLHHSQGIMARGAEAGPHQSLKEEDPDDDDDCLMNFGLWAPSPHATDTGAFIAQNRRLEDKVRELGGKKWLYAHAYYTEDEFWSIYDRKRYDALREKYHATHLPDLYQKVRVNLSPTGAGATEGWVDWAKRMAWETWPVCGLYGVYRAWRGGDYYLIKSKTD
;
A
#
# COMPACT_ATOMS: atom_id res chain seq x y z
N MET A 1 -46.62 14.62 -70.30
CA MET A 1 -46.08 13.65 -71.28
C MET A 1 -45.49 12.48 -70.49
N LYS A 2 -46.11 11.29 -70.50
CA LYS A 2 -45.65 10.09 -71.24
C LYS A 2 -44.15 9.76 -71.00
N THR A 3 -43.82 8.87 -70.05
CA THR A 3 -43.54 7.40 -70.22
C THR A 3 -42.21 7.09 -70.93
N ARG A 4 -41.33 6.16 -70.54
CA ARG A 4 -41.36 4.84 -69.82
C ARG A 4 -40.04 4.70 -68.98
N GLY A 5 -39.79 3.75 -68.08
CA GLY A 5 -40.48 2.55 -67.55
C GLY A 5 -39.37 1.61 -66.98
N ILE A 6 -39.27 1.33 -65.67
CA ILE A 6 -40.00 0.34 -64.84
C ILE A 6 -39.89 -1.11 -65.33
N LYS A 7 -39.19 -1.96 -64.55
CA LYS A 7 -39.70 -3.17 -63.83
C LYS A 7 -38.56 -3.79 -62.96
N THR A 8 -38.60 -3.73 -61.62
CA THR A 8 -39.30 -4.60 -60.60
C THR A 8 -38.60 -5.97 -60.39
N MET A 9 -38.56 -6.58 -59.19
CA MET A 9 -39.44 -6.57 -57.99
C MET A 9 -38.60 -6.92 -56.72
N GLU A 10 -38.74 -6.25 -55.56
CA GLU A 10 -39.61 -6.57 -54.36
C GLU A 10 -39.11 -7.77 -53.50
N SER A 11 -39.23 -7.84 -52.15
CA SER A 11 -39.65 -6.93 -51.04
C SER A 11 -39.14 -7.55 -49.68
N ASP A 12 -39.40 -7.12 -48.43
CA ASP A 12 -40.21 -6.03 -47.83
C ASP A 12 -39.72 -5.65 -46.39
N LYS A 13 -39.78 -4.35 -46.05
CA LYS A 13 -40.20 -3.69 -44.77
C LYS A 13 -39.51 -3.75 -43.38
N CYS A 14 -39.76 -2.61 -42.69
CA CYS A 14 -39.61 -2.17 -41.28
C CYS A 14 -38.30 -1.41 -40.95
N ASP A 15 -38.31 -0.07 -40.82
CA ASP A 15 -38.84 0.80 -39.72
C ASP A 15 -38.00 0.70 -38.41
N ALA A 16 -37.56 1.78 -37.73
CA ALA A 16 -37.99 3.19 -37.79
C ALA A 16 -36.96 4.25 -37.27
N THR A 17 -36.97 5.44 -37.90
CA THR A 17 -36.96 6.80 -37.27
C THR A 17 -35.71 7.41 -36.58
N PRO A 18 -35.53 8.76 -36.55
CA PRO A 18 -34.35 9.33 -37.23
C PRO A 18 -33.55 10.40 -36.45
N SER A 19 -32.43 10.82 -37.07
CA SER A 19 -31.57 11.93 -36.63
C SER A 19 -32.09 13.30 -37.11
N LEU A 20 -31.90 14.33 -36.28
CA LEU A 20 -32.18 15.73 -36.62
C LEU A 20 -30.90 16.56 -36.53
N SER A 21 -30.60 17.29 -37.62
CA SER A 21 -29.52 18.27 -37.69
C SER A 21 -30.10 19.64 -38.01
N ALA A 22 -29.81 20.67 -37.21
CA ALA A 22 -30.16 22.06 -37.54
C ALA A 22 -29.15 23.07 -36.99
N SER A 23 -28.73 23.97 -37.88
CA SER A 23 -28.31 25.38 -37.68
C SER A 23 -27.64 25.82 -36.37
N ARG A 24 -26.42 26.35 -36.50
CA ARG A 24 -25.85 27.36 -35.60
C ARG A 24 -26.60 28.69 -35.73
N SER A 25 -26.90 29.34 -34.61
CA SER A 25 -27.17 30.78 -34.51
C SER A 25 -26.72 31.28 -33.12
N ASP A 26 -26.38 32.56 -33.02
CA ASP A 26 -25.72 33.18 -31.88
C ASP A 26 -26.50 33.09 -30.55
N ILE A 27 -25.77 32.83 -29.46
CA ILE A 27 -26.16 33.24 -28.10
C ILE A 27 -24.93 33.91 -27.45
N SER A 28 -25.20 34.99 -26.73
CA SER A 28 -24.24 35.95 -26.15
C SER A 28 -23.29 35.35 -25.12
N ARG A 29 -22.15 36.02 -24.94
CA ARG A 29 -20.98 35.51 -24.21
C ARG A 29 -20.81 36.08 -22.79
N ASP A 30 -21.84 36.74 -22.26
CA ASP A 30 -21.74 37.65 -21.10
C ASP A 30 -22.49 37.21 -19.83
N GLU A 31 -23.11 36.02 -19.78
CA GLU A 31 -23.94 35.57 -18.62
C GLU A 31 -23.36 34.39 -17.81
N LEU A 32 -22.04 34.18 -17.83
CA LEU A 32 -21.37 33.17 -16.98
C LEU A 32 -20.32 33.73 -16.02
N ASP A 33 -20.13 35.05 -15.96
CA ASP A 33 -19.13 35.68 -15.07
C ASP A 33 -19.71 35.96 -13.66
N GLY A 34 -20.09 34.87 -12.99
CA GLY A 34 -20.53 34.86 -11.61
C GLY A 34 -19.36 35.15 -10.66
N LYS A 35 -19.11 36.44 -10.39
CA LYS A 35 -18.05 36.94 -9.48
C LYS A 35 -18.02 36.16 -8.15
N ARG A 36 -16.98 35.34 -7.97
CA ARG A 36 -16.51 34.96 -6.63
C ARG A 36 -15.77 36.14 -6.00
N PRO A 37 -15.91 36.41 -4.70
CA PRO A 37 -15.10 37.43 -4.05
C PRO A 37 -13.63 36.97 -3.98
N HIS A 38 -12.72 37.78 -4.51
CA HIS A 38 -11.28 37.53 -4.37
C HIS A 38 -10.86 37.65 -2.91
N GLY A 39 -10.19 36.62 -2.39
CA GLY A 39 -9.46 36.70 -1.13
C GLY A 39 -8.10 37.39 -1.33
N PRO A 40 -7.48 37.98 -0.29
CA PRO A 40 -6.21 38.69 -0.43
C PRO A 40 -4.97 37.82 -0.75
N ASN A 41 -5.14 36.50 -0.91
CA ASN A 41 -4.06 35.49 -0.92
C ASN A 41 -4.05 34.61 -2.20
N ASP A 42 -4.56 35.09 -3.34
CA ASP A 42 -4.42 34.38 -4.62
C ASP A 42 -2.93 34.40 -5.07
N ASP A 43 -2.22 33.27 -4.86
CA ASP A 43 -0.79 33.08 -5.19
C ASP A 43 -0.53 33.47 -6.67
N PRO A 44 0.57 34.17 -7.04
CA PRO A 44 0.78 34.68 -8.40
C PRO A 44 0.75 33.62 -9.50
N GLU A 45 1.13 32.37 -9.20
CA GLU A 45 0.99 31.26 -10.14
C GLU A 45 -0.48 30.89 -10.41
N THR A 46 -1.34 30.92 -9.40
CA THR A 46 -2.79 30.68 -9.53
C THR A 46 -3.44 31.70 -10.47
N LEU A 47 -2.94 32.93 -10.50
CA LEU A 47 -3.38 34.03 -11.38
C LEU A 47 -2.91 33.92 -12.84
N THR A 48 -2.13 32.89 -13.18
CA THR A 48 -1.58 32.70 -14.55
C THR A 48 -2.01 31.41 -15.22
N ARG A 49 -2.36 30.37 -14.46
CA ARG A 49 -2.70 29.05 -14.98
C ARG A 49 -4.21 28.86 -15.06
N THR A 50 -4.78 29.05 -16.25
CA THR A 50 -6.11 28.49 -16.53
C THR A 50 -6.03 26.97 -16.37
N GLU A 51 -6.88 26.37 -15.53
CA GLU A 51 -7.05 24.93 -15.52
C GLU A 51 -7.63 24.45 -16.85
N THR A 52 -6.77 24.16 -17.84
CA THR A 52 -7.14 23.21 -18.89
C THR A 52 -7.19 21.82 -18.27
N THR A 53 -8.32 21.51 -17.64
CA THR A 53 -8.59 20.28 -16.88
C THR A 53 -8.40 19.01 -17.71
N MET A 54 -8.34 19.11 -19.04
CA MET A 54 -8.25 17.99 -19.97
C MET A 54 -7.33 18.24 -21.19
N SER A 55 -6.02 18.37 -20.97
CA SER A 55 -5.01 18.07 -22.00
C SER A 55 -4.10 16.92 -21.56
N ALA A 56 -4.71 15.80 -21.16
CA ALA A 56 -3.98 14.55 -20.95
C ALA A 56 -3.27 14.16 -22.27
N VAL A 57 -1.97 13.84 -22.19
CA VAL A 57 -1.26 13.25 -23.33
C VAL A 57 -1.82 11.84 -23.49
N VAL A 58 -2.76 11.62 -24.42
CA VAL A 58 -3.34 10.28 -24.59
C VAL A 58 -2.23 9.31 -24.98
N PRO A 59 -1.86 8.33 -24.13
CA PRO A 59 -0.83 7.37 -24.49
C PRO A 59 -1.33 6.51 -25.65
N PRO A 60 -0.43 5.99 -26.51
CA PRO A 60 -0.84 5.14 -27.61
C PRO A 60 -1.64 3.92 -27.11
N LYS A 61 -2.78 3.61 -27.75
CA LYS A 61 -3.65 2.49 -27.32
C LYS A 61 -3.03 1.11 -27.56
N GLU A 62 -2.16 1.00 -28.56
CA GLU A 62 -1.45 -0.23 -28.92
C GLU A 62 -0.24 -0.43 -28.00
N LEU A 63 -0.15 -1.60 -27.35
CA LEU A 63 0.89 -1.90 -26.36
C LEU A 63 2.31 -1.64 -26.88
N TRP A 64 2.61 -2.02 -28.13
CA TRP A 64 3.94 -1.81 -28.72
C TRP A 64 4.26 -0.34 -28.97
N ARG A 65 3.27 0.49 -29.31
CA ARG A 65 3.44 1.94 -29.49
C ARG A 65 3.63 2.63 -28.15
N GLU A 66 2.93 2.16 -27.12
CA GLU A 66 3.09 2.65 -25.75
C GLU A 66 4.45 2.27 -25.17
N SER A 67 4.89 1.02 -25.35
CA SER A 67 6.24 0.60 -24.96
C SER A 67 7.31 1.44 -25.64
N LEU A 68 7.16 1.73 -26.95
CA LEU A 68 8.07 2.62 -27.67
C LEU A 68 8.05 4.06 -27.12
N PHE A 69 6.86 4.59 -26.78
CA PHE A 69 6.71 5.90 -26.15
C PHE A 69 7.43 5.98 -24.79
N VAL A 70 7.18 5.00 -23.92
CA VAL A 70 7.84 4.93 -22.60
C VAL A 70 9.34 4.79 -22.75
N VAL A 71 9.83 3.91 -23.63
CA VAL A 71 11.28 3.74 -23.88
C VAL A 71 11.92 5.04 -24.38
N VAL A 72 11.33 5.72 -25.38
CA VAL A 72 11.87 6.98 -25.92
C VAL A 72 11.94 8.05 -24.83
N VAL A 73 10.93 8.16 -23.97
CA VAL A 73 10.93 9.15 -22.88
C VAL A 73 11.91 8.77 -21.75
N CYS A 74 12.02 7.49 -21.40
CA CYS A 74 13.01 7.00 -20.43
C CYS A 74 14.46 7.15 -20.91
N MET A 75 14.70 7.19 -22.22
CA MET A 75 16.04 7.47 -22.75
C MET A 75 16.56 8.86 -22.35
N ALA A 76 15.71 9.82 -21.95
CA ALA A 76 16.18 11.09 -21.40
C ALA A 76 17.12 10.90 -20.19
N GLN A 77 16.71 10.08 -19.21
CA GLN A 77 17.50 9.81 -18.02
C GLN A 77 18.66 8.85 -18.31
N PHE A 78 18.43 7.82 -19.14
CA PHE A 78 19.48 6.89 -19.59
C PHE A 78 20.65 7.61 -20.26
N MET A 79 20.38 8.41 -21.30
CA MET A 79 21.42 9.09 -22.07
C MET A 79 22.12 10.18 -21.24
N THR A 80 21.45 10.75 -20.25
CA THR A 80 22.04 11.71 -19.31
C THR A 80 23.11 11.05 -18.44
N GLN A 81 22.81 9.90 -17.83
CA GLN A 81 23.79 9.21 -16.99
C GLN A 81 24.91 8.55 -17.81
N ALA A 82 24.61 8.10 -19.03
CA ALA A 82 25.64 7.71 -19.99
C ALA A 82 26.58 8.89 -20.32
N GLY A 83 26.00 10.07 -20.58
CA GLY A 83 26.71 11.33 -20.82
C GLY A 83 27.72 11.71 -19.74
N LEU A 84 27.44 11.38 -18.47
CA LEU A 84 28.35 11.57 -17.35
C LEU A 84 29.49 10.55 -17.35
N CYS A 85 29.18 9.25 -17.38
CA CYS A 85 30.20 8.20 -17.29
C CYS A 85 31.17 8.19 -18.49
N MET A 86 30.72 8.59 -19.68
CA MET A 86 31.53 8.60 -20.90
C MET A 86 32.76 9.53 -20.85
N SER A 87 32.83 10.51 -19.93
CA SER A 87 34.06 11.28 -19.69
C SER A 87 34.88 10.78 -18.50
N ILE A 88 34.25 10.10 -17.53
CA ILE A 88 34.91 9.60 -16.32
C ILE A 88 35.71 8.34 -16.63
N ALA A 89 35.13 7.37 -17.34
CA ALA A 89 35.79 6.09 -17.58
C ALA A 89 37.04 6.19 -18.49
N PRO A 90 37.01 6.82 -19.68
CA PRO A 90 38.22 6.96 -20.50
C PRO A 90 39.04 8.22 -20.17
N VAL A 91 38.93 8.80 -18.96
CA VAL A 91 39.44 10.15 -18.64
C VAL A 91 40.92 10.33 -18.98
N TYR A 92 41.78 9.36 -18.63
CA TYR A 92 43.21 9.40 -18.93
C TYR A 92 43.55 9.16 -20.41
N ILE A 93 42.69 8.45 -21.16
CA ILE A 93 42.86 8.27 -22.62
C ILE A 93 42.56 9.59 -23.35
N ILE A 94 41.51 10.29 -22.91
CA ILE A 94 41.17 11.64 -23.39
C ILE A 94 42.28 12.62 -23.01
N GLY A 95 42.72 12.64 -21.75
CA GLY A 95 43.78 13.52 -21.25
C GLY A 95 45.11 13.36 -22.01
N LYS A 96 45.53 12.12 -22.26
CA LYS A 96 46.71 11.80 -23.10
C LYS A 96 46.61 12.35 -24.52
N SER A 97 45.40 12.44 -25.09
CA SER A 97 45.18 13.02 -26.42
C SER A 97 45.37 14.54 -26.44
N PHE A 98 45.12 15.21 -25.31
CA PHE A 98 45.35 16.65 -25.12
C PHE A 98 46.69 16.97 -24.44
N GLN A 99 47.54 15.97 -24.22
CA GLN A 99 48.83 16.09 -23.51
C GLN A 99 48.71 16.61 -22.06
N THR A 100 47.55 16.41 -21.41
CA THR A 100 47.35 16.71 -20.00
C THR A 100 47.39 15.46 -19.12
N SER A 101 47.96 15.64 -17.93
CA SER A 101 47.88 14.73 -16.78
C SER A 101 47.62 15.47 -15.47
N ILE A 102 47.12 16.72 -15.54
CA ILE A 102 46.88 17.56 -14.36
C ILE A 102 45.51 17.17 -13.75
N PRO A 103 45.41 16.76 -12.48
CA PRO A 103 44.14 16.30 -11.89
C PRO A 103 42.99 17.33 -11.97
N GLY A 104 43.32 18.62 -11.82
CA GLY A 104 42.37 19.72 -12.00
C GLY A 104 41.82 19.81 -13.44
N GLU A 105 42.62 19.47 -14.45
CA GLU A 105 42.18 19.47 -15.86
C GLU A 105 41.35 18.23 -16.18
N LEU A 106 41.72 17.05 -15.67
CA LEU A 106 40.97 15.81 -15.87
C LEU A 106 39.57 15.85 -15.21
N SER A 107 39.46 16.48 -14.04
CA SER A 107 38.18 16.59 -13.33
C SER A 107 37.18 17.52 -14.04
N TRP A 108 37.66 18.53 -14.78
CA TRP A 108 36.83 19.41 -15.61
C TRP A 108 36.01 18.65 -16.66
N PHE A 109 36.52 17.54 -17.20
CA PHE A 109 35.85 16.75 -18.26
C PHE A 109 34.46 16.24 -17.81
N ALA A 110 34.32 15.94 -16.52
CA ALA A 110 33.06 15.54 -15.88
C ALA A 110 32.34 16.75 -15.24
N ALA A 111 33.07 17.63 -14.55
CA ALA A 111 32.48 18.74 -13.81
C ALA A 111 31.79 19.76 -14.71
N ALA A 112 32.33 20.06 -15.90
CA ALA A 112 31.74 20.97 -16.89
C ALA A 112 30.35 20.51 -17.36
N TYR A 113 30.18 19.20 -17.56
CA TYR A 113 28.90 18.61 -17.95
C TYR A 113 27.89 18.73 -16.80
N SER A 114 28.21 18.19 -15.61
CA SER A 114 27.29 18.21 -14.47
C SER A 114 26.91 19.62 -14.00
N LEU A 115 27.80 20.60 -14.16
CA LEU A 115 27.53 22.02 -13.91
C LEU A 115 26.28 22.49 -14.67
N THR A 116 26.31 22.41 -16.00
CA THR A 116 25.22 22.95 -16.83
C THR A 116 23.98 22.06 -16.80
N VAL A 117 24.11 20.75 -16.59
CA VAL A 117 22.97 19.89 -16.26
C VAL A 117 22.24 20.45 -15.04
N GLY A 118 22.95 20.67 -13.92
CA GLY A 118 22.38 21.22 -12.70
C GLY A 118 21.76 22.61 -12.89
N THR A 119 22.55 23.57 -13.39
CA THR A 119 22.13 24.98 -13.45
C THR A 119 20.94 25.26 -14.36
N PHE A 120 20.77 24.51 -15.47
CA PHE A 120 19.73 24.84 -16.46
C PHE A 120 18.38 24.13 -16.22
N ILE A 121 18.28 23.11 -15.35
CA ILE A 121 17.05 22.30 -15.17
C ILE A 121 15.82 23.17 -14.88
N LEU A 122 15.88 24.11 -13.94
CA LEU A 122 14.72 24.93 -13.55
C LEU A 122 14.24 25.80 -14.72
N VAL A 123 15.17 26.48 -15.40
CA VAL A 123 14.87 27.34 -16.55
C VAL A 123 14.35 26.53 -17.74
N CYS A 124 14.90 25.34 -17.98
CA CYS A 124 14.46 24.44 -19.04
C CYS A 124 13.12 23.74 -18.73
N GLY A 125 12.77 23.56 -17.46
CA GLY A 125 11.42 23.21 -17.02
C GLY A 125 10.42 24.32 -17.37
N ARG A 126 10.75 25.58 -17.03
CA ARG A 126 9.91 26.75 -17.33
C ARG A 126 9.74 26.99 -18.83
N LEU A 127 10.80 26.82 -19.63
CA LEU A 127 10.72 26.80 -21.10
C LEU A 127 9.76 25.71 -21.60
N GLY A 128 9.72 24.56 -20.92
CA GLY A 128 8.77 23.47 -21.16
C GLY A 128 7.32 23.86 -20.93
N ASP A 129 7.01 24.53 -19.83
CA ASP A 129 5.66 25.02 -19.53
C ASP A 129 5.20 26.16 -20.45
N VAL A 130 6.11 27.01 -20.95
CA VAL A 130 5.76 28.10 -21.88
C VAL A 130 5.67 27.65 -23.35
N PHE A 131 6.64 26.88 -23.84
CA PHE A 131 6.72 26.50 -25.26
C PHE A 131 6.18 25.09 -25.58
N GLY A 132 6.01 24.25 -24.55
CA GLY A 132 5.49 22.89 -24.62
C GLY A 132 6.58 21.82 -24.49
N HIS A 133 6.40 20.90 -23.54
CA HIS A 133 7.41 19.89 -23.17
C HIS A 133 7.89 19.01 -24.34
N ARG A 134 7.01 18.61 -25.28
CA ARG A 134 7.42 17.84 -26.47
C ARG A 134 8.46 18.58 -27.31
N LEU A 135 8.31 19.89 -27.49
CA LEU A 135 9.26 20.68 -28.26
C LEU A 135 10.61 20.78 -27.53
N MET A 136 10.59 21.06 -26.23
CA MET A 136 11.82 21.13 -25.42
C MET A 136 12.54 19.78 -25.33
N PHE A 137 11.80 18.67 -25.29
CA PHE A 137 12.36 17.32 -25.32
C PHE A 137 13.09 17.01 -26.64
N ILE A 138 12.47 17.34 -27.79
CA ILE A 138 13.10 17.15 -29.12
C ILE A 138 14.33 18.05 -29.27
N ILE A 139 14.24 19.32 -28.87
CA ILE A 139 15.38 20.26 -28.91
C ILE A 139 16.49 19.79 -27.97
N GLY A 140 16.15 19.30 -26.76
CA GLY A 140 17.12 18.76 -25.80
C GLY A 140 17.95 17.62 -26.38
N PHE A 141 17.32 16.65 -27.07
CA PHE A 141 18.06 15.59 -27.75
C PHE A 141 18.86 16.08 -28.97
N ALA A 142 18.32 16.99 -29.78
CA ALA A 142 19.06 17.54 -30.93
C ALA A 142 20.28 18.36 -30.49
N TRP A 143 20.16 19.13 -29.41
CA TRP A 143 21.24 19.90 -28.79
C TRP A 143 22.28 18.98 -28.16
N PHE A 144 21.86 17.98 -27.38
CA PHE A 144 22.74 16.95 -26.83
C PHE A 144 23.49 16.24 -27.97
N GLY A 145 22.80 15.90 -29.06
CA GLY A 145 23.40 15.27 -30.24
C GLY A 145 24.48 16.13 -30.89
N LEU A 146 24.18 17.40 -31.17
CA LEU A 146 25.10 18.35 -31.78
C LEU A 146 26.38 18.53 -30.95
N TRP A 147 26.25 18.81 -29.66
CA TRP A 147 27.41 19.04 -28.79
C TRP A 147 28.17 17.76 -28.45
N SER A 148 27.52 16.59 -28.53
CA SER A 148 28.23 15.30 -28.54
C SER A 148 29.10 15.16 -29.79
N LEU A 149 28.60 15.49 -30.99
CA LEU A 149 29.43 15.45 -32.20
C LEU A 149 30.65 16.38 -32.06
N LEU A 150 30.44 17.62 -31.63
CA LEU A 150 31.51 18.62 -31.44
C LEU A 150 32.53 18.19 -30.37
N ALA A 151 32.09 17.56 -29.28
CA ALA A 151 32.98 16.96 -28.29
C ALA A 151 33.88 15.85 -28.88
N GLY A 152 33.41 15.09 -29.87
CA GLY A 152 34.26 14.16 -30.62
C GLY A 152 35.25 14.89 -31.57
N PHE A 153 34.81 15.95 -32.25
CA PHE A 153 35.68 16.77 -33.11
C PHE A 153 36.77 17.53 -32.33
N SER A 154 36.64 17.68 -31.01
CA SER A 154 37.63 18.36 -30.17
C SER A 154 39.02 17.71 -30.19
N VAL A 155 39.14 16.44 -30.58
CA VAL A 155 40.42 15.71 -30.70
C VAL A 155 41.42 16.37 -31.66
N TRP A 156 40.95 17.19 -32.60
CA TRP A 156 41.80 18.00 -33.50
C TRP A 156 41.99 19.45 -33.03
N SER A 157 41.58 19.77 -31.81
CA SER A 157 41.59 21.10 -31.20
C SER A 157 42.39 21.08 -29.90
N ASN A 158 41.78 21.49 -28.77
CA ASN A 158 42.39 21.50 -27.46
C ASN A 158 41.38 21.14 -26.36
N GLN A 159 41.89 20.91 -25.16
CA GLN A 159 41.10 20.58 -23.98
C GLN A 159 40.02 21.62 -23.66
N ILE A 160 40.34 22.92 -23.70
CA ILE A 160 39.39 23.99 -23.38
C ILE A 160 38.17 23.92 -24.30
N PHE A 161 38.37 23.65 -25.59
CA PHE A 161 37.27 23.44 -26.53
C PHE A 161 36.45 22.18 -26.22
N PHE A 162 37.08 21.09 -25.77
CA PHE A 162 36.38 19.91 -25.26
C PHE A 162 35.55 20.24 -24.01
N ASP A 163 36.10 20.94 -23.03
CA ASP A 163 35.42 21.34 -21.79
C ASP A 163 34.24 22.28 -22.08
N CYS A 164 34.40 23.23 -23.01
CA CYS A 164 33.29 24.03 -23.52
C CYS A 164 32.21 23.16 -24.19
N CYS A 165 32.60 22.18 -25.01
CA CYS A 165 31.64 21.25 -25.62
C CYS A 165 30.90 20.44 -24.54
N ARG A 166 31.58 19.94 -23.50
CA ARG A 166 30.98 19.23 -22.35
C ARG A 166 30.00 20.13 -21.59
N ALA A 167 30.35 21.39 -21.37
CA ALA A 167 29.46 22.38 -20.76
C ALA A 167 28.19 22.61 -21.60
N PHE A 168 28.31 22.88 -22.91
CA PHE A 168 27.11 23.03 -23.74
C PHE A 168 26.31 21.73 -23.88
N GLN A 169 26.97 20.57 -23.91
CA GLN A 169 26.35 19.26 -23.96
C GLN A 169 25.41 19.00 -22.76
N GLY A 170 25.78 19.43 -21.55
CA GLY A 170 24.97 19.28 -20.34
C GLY A 170 23.64 20.06 -20.33
N MET A 171 23.52 21.12 -21.15
CA MET A 171 22.23 21.80 -21.35
C MET A 171 21.18 20.90 -22.03
N GLY A 172 21.61 19.90 -22.82
CA GLY A 172 20.71 18.92 -23.44
C GLY A 172 19.91 18.12 -22.41
N PRO A 173 20.56 17.38 -21.50
CA PRO A 173 19.94 16.79 -20.32
C PRO A 173 19.08 17.74 -19.49
N ALA A 174 19.53 18.98 -19.26
CA ALA A 174 18.74 19.97 -18.53
C ALA A 174 17.39 20.27 -19.21
N MET A 175 17.35 20.23 -20.55
CA MET A 175 16.10 20.26 -21.32
C MET A 175 15.33 18.94 -21.28
N LEU A 176 16.01 17.79 -21.25
CA LEU A 176 15.38 16.48 -21.31
C LEU A 176 14.69 16.09 -19.99
N LEU A 177 15.36 16.19 -18.84
CA LEU A 177 14.87 15.63 -17.56
C LEU A 177 13.51 16.19 -17.09
N PRO A 178 13.34 17.52 -16.87
CA PRO A 178 12.05 18.06 -16.38
C PRO A 178 10.94 17.88 -17.41
N ASN A 179 11.25 17.96 -18.71
CA ASN A 179 10.26 17.79 -19.78
C ASN A 179 9.83 16.32 -19.95
N ALA A 180 10.73 15.36 -19.77
CA ALA A 180 10.38 13.94 -19.74
C ALA A 180 9.44 13.60 -18.58
N ILE A 181 9.77 14.07 -17.37
CA ILE A 181 8.94 13.91 -16.17
C ILE A 181 7.55 14.54 -16.37
N ALA A 182 7.48 15.74 -16.96
CA ALA A 182 6.21 16.40 -17.27
C ALA A 182 5.39 15.65 -18.34
N ILE A 183 6.02 15.07 -19.35
CA ILE A 183 5.36 14.25 -20.38
C ILE A 183 4.75 12.98 -19.76
N LEU A 184 5.53 12.21 -18.98
CA LEU A 184 5.01 11.02 -18.29
C LEU A 184 3.93 11.38 -17.26
N GLY A 185 4.14 12.47 -16.52
CA GLY A 185 3.21 12.98 -15.51
C GLY A 185 1.85 13.39 -16.07
N ARG A 186 1.80 13.89 -17.31
CA ARG A 186 0.58 14.27 -18.05
C ARG A 186 0.01 13.15 -18.93
N ALA A 187 0.78 12.09 -19.19
CA ALA A 187 0.33 10.94 -19.98
C ALA A 187 -0.44 9.90 -19.15
N TYR A 188 -0.09 9.76 -17.86
CA TYR A 188 -0.66 8.72 -17.00
C TYR A 188 -1.42 9.32 -15.81
N PRO A 189 -2.69 8.93 -15.59
CA PRO A 189 -3.44 9.29 -14.40
C PRO A 189 -2.83 8.62 -13.15
N PRO A 190 -3.11 9.12 -11.92
CA PRO A 190 -2.64 8.50 -10.69
C PRO A 190 -2.98 7.00 -10.57
N GLY A 191 -2.08 6.24 -9.96
CA GLY A 191 -2.19 4.79 -9.73
C GLY A 191 -1.03 3.98 -10.33
N LEU A 192 -1.09 2.66 -10.12
CA LEU A 192 0.02 1.72 -10.35
C LEU A 192 0.75 1.85 -11.71
N ARG A 193 0.01 2.13 -12.80
CA ARG A 193 0.63 2.28 -14.14
C ARG A 193 1.56 3.49 -14.21
N LYS A 194 1.20 4.61 -13.56
CA LYS A 194 2.05 5.80 -13.45
C LYS A 194 3.28 5.51 -12.60
N GLU A 195 3.08 4.89 -11.45
CA GLU A 195 4.15 4.51 -10.51
C GLU A 195 5.18 3.58 -11.19
N MET A 196 4.73 2.55 -11.90
CA MET A 196 5.60 1.66 -12.68
C MET A 196 6.42 2.41 -13.74
N ILE A 197 5.82 3.38 -14.43
CA ILE A 197 6.50 4.13 -15.50
C ILE A 197 7.50 5.14 -14.95
N PHE A 198 7.20 5.79 -13.82
CA PHE A 198 8.16 6.61 -13.08
C PHE A 198 9.30 5.76 -12.48
N SER A 199 9.00 4.53 -12.04
CA SER A 199 10.00 3.56 -11.59
C SER A 199 10.94 3.13 -12.73
N PHE A 200 10.40 2.81 -13.92
CA PHE A 200 11.22 2.55 -15.11
C PHE A 200 12.09 3.74 -15.49
N PHE A 201 11.55 4.97 -15.45
CA PHE A 201 12.32 6.19 -15.69
C PHE A 201 13.52 6.30 -14.73
N GLY A 202 13.30 6.11 -13.42
CA GLY A 202 14.35 6.09 -12.41
C GLY A 202 15.40 5.00 -12.63
N ALA A 203 14.96 3.76 -12.89
CA ALA A 203 15.84 2.60 -13.09
C ALA A 203 16.80 2.74 -14.30
N THR A 204 16.48 3.61 -15.27
CA THR A 204 17.40 3.90 -16.36
C THR A 204 18.65 4.67 -15.95
N ALA A 205 18.67 5.32 -14.78
CA ALA A 205 19.81 6.13 -14.33
C ALA A 205 21.09 5.29 -14.10
N PRO A 206 21.13 4.30 -13.17
CA PRO A 206 22.32 3.47 -12.97
C PRO A 206 22.65 2.63 -14.21
N SER A 207 21.63 2.21 -14.97
CA SER A 207 21.79 1.47 -16.23
C SER A 207 22.52 2.31 -17.29
N GLY A 208 22.12 3.58 -17.45
CA GLY A 208 22.73 4.52 -18.38
C GLY A 208 24.19 4.81 -18.03
N PHE A 209 24.49 5.00 -16.74
CA PHE A 209 25.86 5.20 -16.26
C PHE A 209 26.78 4.04 -16.68
N ILE A 210 26.40 2.79 -16.36
CA ILE A 210 27.21 1.60 -16.70
C ILE A 210 27.34 1.45 -18.21
N VAL A 211 26.24 1.52 -18.97
CA VAL A 211 26.30 1.33 -20.42
C VAL A 211 27.16 2.41 -21.08
N GLY A 212 27.06 3.67 -20.62
CA GLY A 212 27.94 4.76 -21.03
C GLY A 212 29.41 4.42 -20.79
N GLY A 213 29.77 4.00 -19.58
CA GLY A 213 31.14 3.60 -19.23
C GLY A 213 31.68 2.41 -20.03
N VAL A 214 30.85 1.38 -20.27
CA VAL A 214 31.24 0.19 -21.04
C VAL A 214 31.50 0.57 -22.50
N PHE A 215 30.57 1.28 -23.15
CA PHE A 215 30.72 1.66 -24.55
C PHE A 215 31.84 2.68 -24.76
N SER A 216 32.00 3.69 -23.88
CA SER A 216 33.14 4.61 -23.99
C SER A 216 34.47 3.92 -23.74
N SER A 217 34.57 3.02 -22.76
CA SER A 217 35.81 2.28 -22.50
C SER A 217 36.19 1.37 -23.66
N ILE A 218 35.23 0.62 -24.24
CA ILE A 218 35.49 -0.23 -25.42
C ILE A 218 35.94 0.64 -26.60
N LEU A 219 35.23 1.72 -26.91
CA LEU A 219 35.57 2.59 -28.04
C LEU A 219 36.90 3.32 -27.83
N ALA A 220 37.19 3.78 -26.60
CA ALA A 220 38.45 4.45 -26.27
C ALA A 220 39.66 3.52 -26.26
N GLN A 221 39.51 2.26 -25.83
CA GLN A 221 40.60 1.27 -25.79
C GLN A 221 40.83 0.56 -27.13
N MET A 222 39.78 0.17 -27.83
CA MET A 222 39.86 -0.76 -28.97
C MET A 222 39.73 -0.08 -30.34
N VAL A 223 39.24 1.16 -30.39
CA VAL A 223 39.03 1.90 -31.64
C VAL A 223 39.70 3.27 -31.56
N TRP A 224 39.00 4.27 -31.02
CA TRP A 224 39.46 5.64 -30.76
C TRP A 224 38.36 6.39 -29.99
N TRP A 225 38.71 7.13 -28.93
CA TRP A 225 37.73 7.73 -28.00
C TRP A 225 36.68 8.68 -28.62
N PRO A 226 36.93 9.46 -29.70
CA PRO A 226 35.93 10.32 -30.31
C PRO A 226 34.71 9.57 -30.84
N TRP A 227 34.85 8.28 -31.19
CA TRP A 227 33.71 7.46 -31.60
C TRP A 227 32.65 7.32 -30.50
N ALA A 228 33.02 7.36 -29.22
CA ALA A 228 32.02 7.35 -28.13
C ALA A 228 31.10 8.58 -28.23
N TYR A 229 31.69 9.75 -28.48
CA TYR A 229 30.98 11.02 -28.63
C TYR A 229 30.21 11.11 -29.97
N TRP A 230 30.72 10.55 -31.06
CA TRP A 230 30.00 10.48 -32.33
C TRP A 230 28.82 9.52 -32.31
N VAL A 231 28.97 8.32 -31.74
CA VAL A 231 27.87 7.36 -31.56
C VAL A 231 26.81 7.94 -30.64
N GLN A 232 27.20 8.57 -29.52
CA GLN A 232 26.28 9.33 -28.67
C GLN A 232 25.50 10.37 -29.48
N GLY A 233 26.18 11.16 -30.31
CA GLY A 233 25.57 12.16 -31.16
C GLY A 233 24.51 11.57 -32.10
N MET A 234 24.86 10.51 -32.82
CA MET A 234 23.96 9.78 -33.72
C MET A 234 22.73 9.23 -32.98
N VAL A 235 22.92 8.59 -31.82
CA VAL A 235 21.82 8.06 -31.00
C VAL A 235 20.90 9.18 -30.51
N CYS A 236 21.44 10.30 -30.05
CA CYS A 236 20.64 11.46 -29.67
C CYS A 236 19.83 12.04 -30.84
N PHE A 237 20.37 12.12 -32.05
CA PHE A 237 19.58 12.56 -33.22
C PHE A 237 18.48 11.56 -33.60
N VAL A 238 18.74 10.25 -33.52
CA VAL A 238 17.71 9.21 -33.71
C VAL A 238 16.61 9.35 -32.65
N LEU A 239 16.96 9.59 -31.38
CA LEU A 239 16.00 9.83 -30.30
C LEU A 239 15.22 11.13 -30.46
N ALA A 240 15.81 12.19 -31.02
CA ALA A 240 15.08 13.42 -31.37
C ALA A 240 14.02 13.15 -32.45
N VAL A 241 14.37 12.40 -33.49
CA VAL A 241 13.43 11.99 -34.56
C VAL A 241 12.35 11.06 -34.01
N LEU A 242 12.70 10.07 -33.19
CA LEU A 242 11.72 9.19 -32.54
C LEU A 242 10.82 9.97 -31.58
N GLY A 243 11.34 10.93 -30.81
CA GLY A 243 10.54 11.83 -29.98
C GLY A 243 9.56 12.67 -30.81
N ALA A 244 9.97 13.12 -32.00
CA ALA A 244 9.09 13.80 -32.94
C ALA A 244 7.98 12.88 -33.52
N VAL A 245 8.26 11.60 -33.76
CA VAL A 245 7.28 10.65 -34.33
C VAL A 245 6.35 10.06 -33.27
N VAL A 246 6.85 9.75 -32.08
CA VAL A 246 6.18 8.90 -31.08
C VAL A 246 5.42 9.71 -30.03
N ILE A 247 5.91 10.90 -29.65
CA ILE A 247 5.25 11.74 -28.64
C ILE A 247 4.10 12.52 -29.31
N PRO A 248 2.84 12.40 -28.86
CA PRO A 248 1.71 13.13 -29.46
C PRO A 248 1.86 14.65 -29.37
N HIS A 249 1.30 15.38 -30.34
CA HIS A 249 1.21 16.84 -30.23
C HIS A 249 0.11 17.23 -29.25
N THR A 250 0.46 17.96 -28.19
CA THR A 250 -0.52 18.57 -27.26
C THR A 250 -0.67 20.07 -27.53
N PRO A 251 -1.88 20.63 -27.34
CA PRO A 251 -2.09 22.08 -27.35
C PRO A 251 -1.16 22.79 -26.36
N ARG A 252 -0.74 24.02 -26.70
CA ARG A 252 0.00 24.88 -25.77
C ARG A 252 -0.92 25.33 -24.62
N PRO A 253 -0.44 25.41 -23.37
CA PRO A 253 -1.23 25.92 -22.27
C PRO A 253 -1.63 27.38 -22.51
N HIS A 254 -2.88 27.72 -22.20
CA HIS A 254 -3.42 29.07 -22.38
C HIS A 254 -3.38 29.81 -21.04
N PHE A 255 -2.56 30.85 -20.97
CA PHE A 255 -2.39 31.66 -19.75
C PHE A 255 -3.60 32.57 -19.55
N GLN A 256 -4.01 32.74 -18.30
CA GLN A 256 -5.19 33.55 -17.93
C GLN A 256 -5.01 35.05 -18.22
N LYS A 257 -3.76 35.52 -18.35
CA LYS A 257 -3.37 36.89 -18.69
C LYS A 257 -2.33 36.87 -19.82
N ASP A 258 -2.46 37.81 -20.75
CA ASP A 258 -1.48 38.01 -21.84
C ASP A 258 -0.25 38.80 -21.41
N PHE A 259 0.53 38.19 -20.51
CA PHE A 259 1.88 38.62 -20.21
C PHE A 259 2.84 38.35 -21.38
N PRO A 260 3.78 39.28 -21.66
CA PRO A 260 4.84 39.05 -22.64
C PRO A 260 5.71 37.85 -22.28
N VAL A 261 6.33 37.22 -23.30
CA VAL A 261 7.14 35.99 -23.14
C VAL A 261 8.30 36.19 -22.16
N TRP A 262 8.95 37.36 -22.15
CA TRP A 262 10.04 37.68 -21.21
C TRP A 262 9.59 37.78 -19.74
N VAL A 263 8.33 38.13 -19.49
CA VAL A 263 7.72 38.09 -18.15
C VAL A 263 7.35 36.65 -17.79
N ARG A 264 6.69 35.91 -18.70
CA ARG A 264 6.27 34.51 -18.47
C ARG A 264 7.45 33.56 -18.16
N LEU A 265 8.63 33.84 -18.72
CA LEU A 265 9.87 33.07 -18.50
C LEU A 265 10.72 33.55 -17.32
N ASP A 266 10.35 34.67 -16.68
CA ASP A 266 11.22 35.48 -15.82
C ASP A 266 12.67 35.56 -16.32
N LEU A 267 12.87 36.25 -17.46
CA LEU A 267 14.17 36.30 -18.11
C LEU A 267 15.25 36.96 -17.24
N LEU A 268 14.87 37.84 -16.30
CA LEU A 268 15.79 38.49 -15.36
C LEU A 268 16.19 37.54 -14.23
N GLY A 269 15.21 36.86 -13.60
CA GLY A 269 15.46 35.80 -12.62
C GLY A 269 16.29 34.67 -13.22
N ALA A 270 15.92 34.16 -14.40
CA ALA A 270 16.66 33.12 -15.12
C ALA A 270 18.11 33.53 -15.40
N ALA A 271 18.35 34.75 -15.90
CA ALA A 271 19.70 35.23 -16.20
C ALA A 271 20.56 35.38 -14.93
N ALA A 272 20.00 35.96 -13.85
CA ALA A 272 20.71 36.10 -12.58
C ALA A 272 20.99 34.74 -11.91
N GLY A 273 20.02 33.83 -11.91
CA GLY A 273 20.15 32.47 -11.38
C GLY A 273 21.20 31.65 -12.15
N ILE A 274 21.15 31.63 -13.49
CA ILE A 274 22.17 30.95 -14.30
C ILE A 274 23.55 31.58 -14.09
N ALA A 275 23.67 32.92 -14.17
CA ALA A 275 24.96 33.58 -14.04
C ALA A 275 25.61 33.34 -12.66
N SER A 276 24.83 33.45 -11.57
CA SER A 276 25.36 33.20 -10.22
C SER A 276 25.82 31.75 -10.02
N LEU A 277 25.02 30.77 -10.42
CA LEU A 277 25.37 29.35 -10.28
C LEU A 277 26.58 28.97 -11.16
N VAL A 278 26.65 29.48 -12.40
CA VAL A 278 27.83 29.27 -13.27
C VAL A 278 29.08 29.89 -12.65
N LEU A 279 29.02 31.13 -12.16
CA LEU A 279 30.18 31.82 -11.58
C LEU A 279 30.68 31.16 -10.29
N ILE A 280 29.78 30.76 -9.39
CA ILE A 280 30.11 30.06 -8.15
C ILE A 280 30.79 28.73 -8.46
N ASN A 281 30.16 27.89 -9.31
CA ASN A 281 30.70 26.57 -9.62
C ASN A 281 32.02 26.65 -10.42
N PHE A 282 32.10 27.55 -11.40
CA PHE A 282 33.33 27.79 -12.16
C PHE A 282 34.47 28.20 -11.22
N ALA A 283 34.24 29.10 -10.26
CA ALA A 283 35.26 29.48 -9.29
C ALA A 283 35.78 28.29 -8.47
N TRP A 284 34.90 27.38 -8.01
CA TRP A 284 35.28 26.20 -7.23
C TRP A 284 36.05 25.15 -8.04
N ASN A 285 35.61 24.84 -9.27
CA ASN A 285 36.33 23.91 -10.14
C ASN A 285 37.65 24.50 -10.64
N GLN A 286 37.68 25.81 -10.95
CA GLN A 286 38.90 26.47 -11.40
C GLN A 286 39.93 26.69 -10.27
N ALA A 287 39.48 26.83 -9.02
CA ALA A 287 40.38 26.90 -7.87
C ALA A 287 41.25 25.64 -7.69
N ALA A 288 40.74 24.46 -8.03
CA ALA A 288 41.50 23.22 -8.02
C ALA A 288 42.65 23.22 -9.05
N LEU A 289 42.49 23.97 -10.15
CA LEU A 289 43.45 24.06 -11.25
C LEU A 289 44.49 25.18 -11.06
N VAL A 290 44.04 26.44 -10.81
CA VAL A 290 44.93 27.62 -10.75
C VAL A 290 45.23 28.12 -9.34
N GLY A 291 44.65 27.49 -8.32
CA GLY A 291 44.78 27.88 -6.92
C GLY A 291 43.99 29.13 -6.51
N TRP A 292 43.76 29.26 -5.21
CA TRP A 292 43.07 30.39 -4.58
C TRP A 292 43.87 31.70 -4.58
N THR A 293 45.18 31.64 -4.82
CA THR A 293 46.06 32.81 -4.96
C THR A 293 45.77 33.62 -6.21
N THR A 294 45.14 33.01 -7.23
CA THR A 294 44.83 33.65 -8.50
C THR A 294 43.63 34.61 -8.35
N PRO A 295 43.78 35.94 -8.59
CA PRO A 295 42.76 36.93 -8.20
C PRO A 295 41.36 36.74 -8.78
N TYR A 296 41.25 36.28 -10.02
CA TYR A 296 39.92 36.15 -10.64
C TYR A 296 39.08 35.05 -9.98
N THR A 297 39.70 34.03 -9.38
CA THR A 297 39.00 32.88 -8.78
C THR A 297 38.05 33.31 -7.67
N TYR A 298 38.56 34.01 -6.64
CA TYR A 298 37.72 34.48 -5.54
C TYR A 298 36.85 35.69 -5.93
N VAL A 299 37.26 36.50 -6.92
CA VAL A 299 36.42 37.59 -7.46
C VAL A 299 35.17 37.02 -8.15
N LEU A 300 35.30 35.99 -8.99
CA LEU A 300 34.14 35.34 -9.61
C LEU A 300 33.22 34.70 -8.57
N LEU A 301 33.78 34.11 -7.50
CA LEU A 301 32.99 33.58 -6.38
C LEU A 301 32.20 34.67 -5.66
N VAL A 302 32.84 35.79 -5.29
CA VAL A 302 32.19 36.92 -4.61
C VAL A 302 31.12 37.55 -5.50
N VAL A 303 31.41 37.78 -6.78
CA VAL A 303 30.44 38.30 -7.75
C VAL A 303 29.27 37.32 -7.93
N GLY A 304 29.54 36.01 -8.02
CA GLY A 304 28.52 34.98 -8.10
C GLY A 304 27.58 34.98 -6.88
N VAL A 305 28.12 35.10 -5.66
CA VAL A 305 27.33 35.20 -4.42
C VAL A 305 26.50 36.49 -4.37
N ILE A 306 27.06 37.63 -4.82
CA ILE A 306 26.32 38.90 -4.92
C ILE A 306 25.16 38.78 -5.92
N ILE A 307 25.40 38.19 -7.10
CA ILE A 307 24.36 37.95 -8.11
C ILE A 307 23.32 36.95 -7.58
N PHE A 308 23.70 35.95 -6.78
CA PHE A 308 22.75 35.03 -6.15
C PHE A 308 21.82 35.75 -5.15
N GLY A 309 22.37 36.65 -4.34
CA GLY A 309 21.56 37.54 -3.50
C GLY A 309 20.62 38.44 -4.32
N GLY A 310 21.10 38.96 -5.46
CA GLY A 310 20.29 39.71 -6.43
C GLY A 310 19.18 38.87 -7.07
N PHE A 311 19.45 37.60 -7.41
CA PHE A 311 18.46 36.64 -7.92
C PHE A 311 17.32 36.44 -6.92
N LEU A 312 17.64 36.17 -5.65
CA LEU A 312 16.63 36.02 -4.58
C LEU A 312 15.82 37.32 -4.34
N TRP A 313 16.38 38.49 -4.65
CA TRP A 313 15.67 39.77 -4.61
C TRP A 313 14.75 39.95 -5.83
N ILE A 314 15.21 39.59 -7.04
CA ILE A 314 14.43 39.67 -8.28
C ILE A 314 13.22 38.72 -8.22
N GLU A 315 13.41 37.46 -7.82
CA GLU A 315 12.34 36.45 -7.69
C GLU A 315 11.22 36.91 -6.75
N ARG A 316 11.56 37.59 -5.63
CA ARG A 316 10.56 38.16 -4.71
C ARG A 316 9.72 39.30 -5.30
N LEU A 317 10.18 39.90 -6.39
CA LEU A 317 9.50 40.98 -7.11
C LEU A 317 8.91 40.52 -8.46
N ALA A 318 9.20 39.28 -8.89
CA ALA A 318 8.79 38.75 -10.17
C ALA A 318 7.27 38.48 -10.19
N GLN A 319 6.63 38.78 -11.32
CA GLN A 319 5.20 38.48 -11.53
C GLN A 319 4.95 37.01 -11.88
N CYS A 320 6.00 36.29 -12.30
CA CYS A 320 5.98 34.90 -12.76
C CYS A 320 7.30 34.22 -12.34
N PRO A 321 7.63 34.16 -11.03
CA PRO A 321 8.90 33.65 -10.52
C PRO A 321 9.24 32.24 -11.03
N LEU A 322 10.53 31.90 -11.15
CA LEU A 322 10.96 30.50 -11.31
C LEU A 322 10.91 29.74 -9.98
N LEU A 323 11.04 30.45 -8.86
CA LEU A 323 11.09 29.92 -7.50
C LEU A 323 10.17 30.75 -6.59
N PRO A 324 8.86 30.41 -6.51
CA PRO A 324 7.89 31.15 -5.72
C PRO A 324 8.34 31.32 -4.26
N SER A 325 8.14 32.51 -3.68
CA SER A 325 8.52 32.78 -2.30
C SER A 325 7.76 31.92 -1.28
N SER A 326 6.57 31.43 -1.64
CA SER A 326 5.78 30.44 -0.88
C SER A 326 6.46 29.07 -0.76
N VAL A 327 7.43 28.76 -1.62
CA VAL A 327 8.22 27.51 -1.61
C VAL A 327 9.46 27.60 -0.72
N LEU A 328 9.96 28.80 -0.43
CA LEU A 328 11.20 29.05 0.33
C LEU A 328 11.02 28.88 1.85
N THR A 329 10.66 27.66 2.28
CA THR A 329 10.48 27.30 3.70
C THR A 329 11.79 26.85 4.37
N GLY A 330 11.78 26.76 5.71
CA GLY A 330 12.90 26.18 6.45
C GLY A 330 13.16 24.71 6.09
N ASP A 331 12.09 23.94 5.86
CA ASP A 331 12.17 22.52 5.49
C ASP A 331 12.81 22.33 4.10
N LEU A 332 12.52 23.20 3.12
CA LEU A 332 13.21 23.22 1.83
C LEU A 332 14.73 23.30 2.02
N ALA A 333 15.19 24.25 2.84
CA ALA A 333 16.62 24.47 3.06
C ALA A 333 17.31 23.24 3.69
N TRP A 334 16.66 22.59 4.66
CA TRP A 334 17.18 21.36 5.27
C TRP A 334 17.23 20.18 4.29
N VAL A 335 16.16 19.93 3.55
CA VAL A 335 16.09 18.82 2.59
C VAL A 335 17.09 19.00 1.45
N LEU A 336 17.16 20.19 0.85
CA LEU A 336 18.15 20.49 -0.19
C LEU A 336 19.58 20.48 0.37
N GLY A 337 19.80 20.88 1.62
CA GLY A 337 21.10 20.77 2.29
C GLY A 337 21.58 19.32 2.46
N CYS A 338 20.73 18.41 2.93
CA CYS A 338 21.01 16.97 2.99
C CYS A 338 21.34 16.39 1.61
N ILE A 339 20.51 16.69 0.60
CA ILE A 339 20.71 16.22 -0.77
C ILE A 339 22.02 16.76 -1.34
N ALA A 340 22.31 18.05 -1.15
CA ALA A 340 23.55 18.66 -1.62
C ALA A 340 24.79 18.00 -1.01
N ALA A 341 24.78 17.76 0.30
CA ALA A 341 25.88 17.12 1.01
C ALA A 341 26.10 15.66 0.56
N GLY A 342 25.02 14.86 0.51
CA GLY A 342 25.06 13.47 0.07
C GLY A 342 25.51 13.32 -1.39
N TRP A 343 24.95 14.10 -2.31
CA TRP A 343 25.29 14.01 -3.74
C TRP A 343 26.63 14.64 -4.10
N SER A 344 27.13 15.60 -3.32
CA SER A 344 28.55 16.01 -3.39
C SER A 344 29.46 14.83 -3.03
N SER A 345 29.16 14.11 -1.95
CA SER A 345 29.93 12.91 -1.55
C SER A 345 29.89 11.81 -2.62
N PHE A 346 28.76 11.63 -3.29
CA PHE A 346 28.59 10.69 -4.40
C PHE A 346 29.45 11.06 -5.62
N GLY A 347 29.44 12.33 -6.04
CA GLY A 347 30.29 12.84 -7.12
C GLY A 347 31.77 12.61 -6.86
N ILE A 348 32.20 12.79 -5.62
CA ILE A 348 33.58 12.54 -5.18
C ILE A 348 33.92 11.04 -5.30
N ILE A 349 33.19 10.15 -4.63
CA ILE A 349 33.55 8.72 -4.66
C ILE A 349 33.49 8.11 -6.05
N ILE A 350 32.53 8.50 -6.90
CA ILE A 350 32.43 7.92 -8.24
C ILE A 350 33.59 8.32 -9.14
N TYR A 351 34.09 9.56 -9.03
CA TYR A 351 35.29 10.00 -9.76
C TYR A 351 36.55 9.34 -9.20
N TYR A 352 36.80 9.47 -7.89
CA TYR A 352 38.02 8.94 -7.26
C TYR A 352 38.08 7.41 -7.20
N PHE A 353 36.94 6.70 -7.34
CA PHE A 353 36.96 5.25 -7.59
C PHE A 353 37.65 4.92 -8.92
N TYR A 354 37.33 5.65 -9.98
CA TYR A 354 37.98 5.48 -11.27
C TYR A 354 39.47 5.89 -11.21
N GLN A 355 39.78 7.06 -10.65
CA GLN A 355 41.18 7.51 -10.49
C GLN A 355 42.04 6.49 -9.72
N PHE A 356 41.51 5.94 -8.62
CA PHE A 356 42.23 4.97 -7.78
C PHE A 356 42.43 3.63 -8.50
N MET A 357 41.45 3.13 -9.24
CA MET A 357 41.60 1.86 -9.95
C MET A 357 42.53 1.98 -11.18
N GLU A 358 42.44 3.08 -11.93
CA GLU A 358 43.26 3.28 -13.13
C GLU A 358 44.73 3.62 -12.80
N GLU A 359 45.00 4.68 -12.02
CA GLU A 359 46.39 5.11 -11.78
C GLU A 359 47.07 4.38 -10.62
N ILE A 360 46.35 4.05 -9.54
CA ILE A 360 46.97 3.39 -8.36
C ILE A 360 47.00 1.87 -8.53
N LYS A 361 46.02 1.24 -9.21
CA LYS A 361 46.02 -0.22 -9.48
C LYS A 361 46.41 -0.62 -10.90
N GLY A 362 46.50 0.32 -11.84
CA GLY A 362 46.84 0.00 -13.23
C GLY A 362 45.72 -0.74 -13.98
N ASP A 363 44.48 -0.70 -13.49
CA ASP A 363 43.34 -1.32 -14.18
C ASP A 363 43.01 -0.56 -15.48
N SER A 364 42.52 -1.25 -16.51
CA SER A 364 42.00 -0.58 -17.70
C SER A 364 40.60 0.00 -17.45
N PRO A 365 40.21 1.15 -18.04
CA PRO A 365 38.87 1.72 -17.94
C PRO A 365 37.70 0.72 -17.98
N LEU A 366 37.73 -0.21 -18.95
CA LEU A 366 36.71 -1.26 -19.11
C LEU A 366 36.64 -2.20 -17.89
N LEU A 367 37.78 -2.56 -17.31
CA LEU A 367 37.85 -3.36 -16.08
C LEU A 367 37.36 -2.57 -14.86
N VAL A 368 37.62 -1.26 -14.81
CA VAL A 368 37.11 -0.38 -13.74
C VAL A 368 35.59 -0.22 -13.83
N THR A 369 35.03 -0.01 -15.03
CA THR A 369 33.58 -0.04 -15.23
C THR A 369 33.01 -1.41 -14.88
N ALA A 370 33.64 -2.51 -15.27
CA ALA A 370 33.20 -3.87 -14.92
C ALA A 370 33.19 -4.11 -13.39
N LYS A 371 34.16 -3.55 -12.65
CA LYS A 371 34.14 -3.53 -11.18
C LYS A 371 32.92 -2.74 -10.68
N TRP A 372 32.71 -1.53 -11.16
CA TRP A 372 31.57 -0.68 -10.76
C TRP A 372 30.18 -1.26 -11.14
N VAL A 373 30.08 -2.27 -12.01
CA VAL A 373 28.79 -2.90 -12.37
C VAL A 373 27.98 -3.35 -11.16
N ALA A 374 28.64 -3.78 -10.07
CA ALA A 374 28.00 -4.19 -8.83
C ALA A 374 27.09 -3.11 -8.20
N ALA A 375 27.33 -1.82 -8.52
CA ALA A 375 26.51 -0.70 -8.08
C ALA A 375 25.06 -0.81 -8.58
N ALA A 376 24.81 -1.16 -9.85
CA ALA A 376 23.46 -1.16 -10.41
C ALA A 376 22.49 -2.20 -9.84
N PRO A 377 22.82 -3.50 -9.65
CA PRO A 377 21.92 -4.43 -9.00
C PRO A 377 21.71 -4.05 -7.52
N SER A 378 22.74 -3.50 -6.84
CA SER A 378 22.61 -2.97 -5.48
C SER A 378 21.61 -1.79 -5.43
N GLY A 379 21.75 -0.84 -6.34
CA GLY A 379 20.88 0.33 -6.49
C GLY A 379 19.45 -0.03 -6.89
N ALA A 380 19.26 -1.00 -7.79
CA ALA A 380 17.95 -1.51 -8.15
C ALA A 380 17.24 -2.16 -6.95
N ILE A 381 17.96 -2.94 -6.12
CA ILE A 381 17.45 -3.48 -4.86
C ILE A 381 17.12 -2.34 -3.89
N ALA A 382 17.99 -1.34 -3.76
CA ALA A 382 17.77 -0.18 -2.90
C ALA A 382 16.54 0.64 -3.33
N ALA A 383 16.33 0.88 -4.63
CA ALA A 383 15.18 1.59 -5.16
C ALA A 383 13.85 0.84 -4.91
N LEU A 384 13.81 -0.47 -5.16
CA LEU A 384 12.65 -1.32 -4.88
C LEU A 384 12.33 -1.36 -3.38
N LEU A 385 13.35 -1.52 -2.53
CA LEU A 385 13.19 -1.49 -1.09
C LEU A 385 12.77 -0.10 -0.60
N THR A 386 13.28 0.98 -1.21
CA THR A 386 12.90 2.36 -0.86
C THR A 386 11.43 2.61 -1.14
N GLY A 387 10.90 2.20 -2.30
CA GLY A 387 9.46 2.28 -2.57
C GLY A 387 8.62 1.52 -1.55
N PHE A 388 9.10 0.37 -1.07
CA PHE A 388 8.46 -0.43 -0.03
C PHE A 388 8.59 0.17 1.38
N LEU A 389 9.71 0.84 1.69
CA LEU A 389 9.97 1.52 2.95
C LEU A 389 9.22 2.86 3.05
N LEU A 390 9.09 3.62 1.97
CA LEU A 390 8.32 4.88 1.94
C LEU A 390 6.84 4.67 2.29
N GLY A 391 6.31 3.46 2.10
CA GLY A 391 4.99 3.02 2.56
C GLY A 391 4.96 2.37 3.95
N ARG A 392 5.97 2.61 4.79
CA ARG A 392 6.08 2.10 6.18
C ARG A 392 6.83 3.02 7.15
N LEU A 393 7.85 3.73 6.68
CA LEU A 393 8.69 4.61 7.48
C LEU A 393 8.51 6.06 7.01
N PRO A 394 8.57 7.05 7.92
CA PRO A 394 8.65 8.45 7.53
C PRO A 394 9.81 8.68 6.54
N PRO A 395 9.60 9.46 5.45
CA PRO A 395 10.64 9.71 4.45
C PRO A 395 11.94 10.32 5.03
N SER A 396 11.85 11.02 6.17
CA SER A 396 13.00 11.53 6.93
C SER A 396 13.92 10.43 7.47
N VAL A 397 13.37 9.31 7.94
CA VAL A 397 14.15 8.12 8.38
C VAL A 397 14.92 7.53 7.20
N ILE A 398 14.29 7.47 6.03
CA ILE A 398 14.88 6.92 4.80
C ILE A 398 16.01 7.84 4.30
N MET A 399 15.84 9.16 4.38
CA MET A 399 16.90 10.14 4.11
C MET A 399 18.08 9.99 5.07
N PHE A 400 17.84 9.77 6.37
CA PHE A 400 18.90 9.48 7.35
C PHE A 400 19.66 8.19 6.99
N CYS A 401 18.96 7.10 6.67
CA CYS A 401 19.59 5.87 6.20
C CYS A 401 20.44 6.11 4.93
N ALA A 402 19.95 6.92 3.99
CA ALA A 402 20.69 7.28 2.78
C ALA A 402 22.02 7.99 3.10
N MET A 403 22.01 8.97 4.01
CA MET A 403 23.23 9.66 4.47
C MET A 403 24.18 8.72 5.22
N ALA A 404 23.65 7.77 6.00
CA ALA A 404 24.46 6.76 6.67
C ALA A 404 25.15 5.83 5.65
N PHE A 405 24.45 5.41 4.58
CA PHE A 405 25.04 4.61 3.51
C PHE A 405 26.11 5.38 2.71
N PHE A 406 25.90 6.65 2.38
CA PHE A 406 26.97 7.48 1.79
C PHE A 406 28.19 7.55 2.71
N THR A 407 27.98 7.84 4.00
CA THR A 407 29.07 7.97 4.99
C THR A 407 29.85 6.66 5.13
N ALA A 408 29.16 5.53 5.22
CA ALA A 408 29.78 4.21 5.30
C ALA A 408 30.53 3.84 4.00
N GLY A 409 29.93 4.06 2.84
CA GLY A 409 30.53 3.75 1.54
C GLY A 409 31.84 4.50 1.30
N LEU A 410 31.85 5.81 1.58
CA LEU A 410 33.07 6.61 1.48
C LEU A 410 34.11 6.27 2.56
N SER A 411 33.70 6.01 3.80
CA SER A 411 34.64 5.61 4.87
C SER A 411 35.34 4.29 4.56
N VAL A 412 34.61 3.32 3.99
CA VAL A 412 35.17 2.04 3.53
C VAL A 412 36.10 2.25 2.33
N PHE A 413 35.75 3.09 1.36
CA PHE A 413 36.60 3.31 0.19
C PHE A 413 37.87 4.14 0.49
N ALA A 414 37.77 5.17 1.32
CA ALA A 414 38.90 6.01 1.74
C ALA A 414 40.01 5.22 2.45
N THR A 415 39.66 4.09 3.07
CA THR A 415 40.59 3.24 3.83
C THR A 415 41.15 2.05 3.05
N VAL A 416 40.81 1.89 1.76
CA VAL A 416 41.29 0.79 0.91
C VAL A 416 42.83 0.74 0.87
N PRO A 417 43.46 -0.41 1.21
CA PRO A 417 44.87 -0.69 0.94
C PRO A 417 45.11 -0.91 -0.55
N VAL A 418 46.26 -0.45 -1.05
CA VAL A 418 46.63 -0.53 -2.47
C VAL A 418 46.59 -1.98 -2.97
N ASP A 419 47.30 -2.87 -2.28
CA ASP A 419 47.46 -4.29 -2.65
C ASP A 419 46.22 -5.16 -2.37
N GLN A 420 45.14 -4.60 -1.82
CA GLN A 420 43.94 -5.36 -1.47
C GLN A 420 43.18 -5.79 -2.74
N THR A 421 42.64 -7.01 -2.75
CA THR A 421 41.80 -7.48 -3.85
C THR A 421 40.50 -6.68 -3.97
N TYR A 422 39.96 -6.58 -5.20
CA TYR A 422 38.72 -5.85 -5.46
C TYR A 422 37.54 -6.32 -4.57
N TRP A 423 37.40 -7.63 -4.41
CA TRP A 423 36.28 -8.29 -3.70
C TRP A 423 36.18 -7.98 -2.20
N ALA A 424 37.17 -7.32 -1.62
CA ALA A 424 37.12 -6.82 -0.25
C ALA A 424 36.44 -5.43 -0.19
N GLN A 425 37.13 -4.39 0.27
CA GLN A 425 36.50 -3.10 0.58
C GLN A 425 35.98 -2.35 -0.65
N ALA A 426 36.63 -2.47 -1.81
CA ALA A 426 36.20 -1.76 -3.03
C ALA A 426 34.85 -2.26 -3.58
N PHE A 427 34.65 -3.59 -3.63
CA PHE A 427 33.36 -4.19 -3.97
C PHE A 427 32.28 -3.78 -2.97
N VAL A 428 32.55 -3.90 -1.66
CA VAL A 428 31.62 -3.52 -0.59
C VAL A 428 31.24 -2.03 -0.67
N ALA A 429 32.19 -1.14 -0.95
CA ALA A 429 31.93 0.29 -1.12
C ALA A 429 31.01 0.57 -2.33
N SER A 430 31.19 -0.12 -3.46
CA SER A 430 30.30 0.02 -4.63
C SER A 430 28.85 -0.41 -4.33
N LEU A 431 28.68 -1.48 -3.55
CA LEU A 431 27.36 -1.94 -3.10
C LEU A 431 26.71 -0.91 -2.18
N ILE A 432 27.42 -0.49 -1.12
CA ILE A 432 26.90 0.39 -0.05
C ILE A 432 26.54 1.77 -0.58
N THR A 433 27.44 2.38 -1.37
CA THR A 433 27.27 3.78 -1.83
C THR A 433 26.01 3.96 -2.68
N SER A 434 25.66 2.94 -3.47
CA SER A 434 24.46 2.93 -4.32
C SER A 434 23.17 3.09 -3.51
N TRP A 435 23.13 2.59 -2.27
CA TRP A 435 21.96 2.76 -1.40
C TRP A 435 21.77 4.21 -0.97
N GLY A 436 22.85 4.96 -0.71
CA GLY A 436 22.75 6.39 -0.42
C GLY A 436 22.14 7.16 -1.59
N MET A 437 22.52 6.82 -2.82
CA MET A 437 22.00 7.42 -4.04
C MET A 437 20.50 7.13 -4.23
N ASP A 438 20.13 5.86 -4.30
CA ASP A 438 18.76 5.44 -4.66
C ASP A 438 17.75 5.62 -3.52
N MET A 439 18.18 5.73 -2.26
CA MET A 439 17.30 6.09 -1.13
C MET A 439 17.06 7.60 -1.04
N SER A 440 18.08 8.45 -1.29
CA SER A 440 17.99 9.91 -1.05
C SER A 440 17.14 10.65 -2.08
N PHE A 441 17.18 10.27 -3.36
CA PHE A 441 16.41 10.94 -4.41
C PHE A 441 14.88 10.87 -4.23
N PRO A 442 14.26 9.67 -4.07
CA PRO A 442 12.81 9.58 -3.90
C PRO A 442 12.34 10.08 -2.54
N SER A 443 13.11 9.87 -1.46
CA SER A 443 12.77 10.42 -0.13
C SER A 443 12.81 11.95 -0.14
N GLY A 444 13.86 12.56 -0.69
CA GLY A 444 13.98 14.02 -0.84
C GLY A 444 12.87 14.63 -1.67
N THR A 445 12.53 13.99 -2.79
CA THR A 445 11.41 14.40 -3.65
C THR A 445 10.07 14.34 -2.91
N LEU A 446 9.82 13.27 -2.13
CA LEU A 446 8.57 13.11 -1.40
C LEU A 446 8.44 14.06 -0.21
N ILE A 447 9.50 14.26 0.59
CA ILE A 447 9.47 15.25 1.68
C ILE A 447 9.14 16.62 1.10
N LEU A 448 9.86 17.03 0.06
CA LEU A 448 9.70 18.36 -0.52
C LEU A 448 8.33 18.53 -1.21
N SER A 449 7.82 17.49 -1.87
CA SER A 449 6.46 17.51 -2.45
C SER A 449 5.37 17.60 -1.37
N ASN A 450 5.59 17.06 -0.18
CA ASN A 450 4.63 17.14 0.92
C ASN A 450 4.68 18.51 1.62
N SER A 451 5.83 19.18 1.64
CA SER A 451 5.99 20.55 2.16
C SER A 451 5.52 21.65 1.18
N MET A 452 5.12 21.30 -0.05
CA MET A 452 4.64 22.24 -1.06
C MET A 452 3.12 22.17 -1.25
N PRO A 453 2.45 23.31 -1.53
CA PRO A 453 1.06 23.33 -2.01
C PRO A 453 0.86 22.46 -3.26
N HIS A 454 -0.32 21.85 -3.41
CA HIS A 454 -0.62 20.89 -4.48
C HIS A 454 -0.30 21.38 -5.90
N HIS A 455 -0.45 22.67 -6.19
CA HIS A 455 -0.12 23.26 -7.50
C HIS A 455 1.40 23.34 -7.78
N HIS A 456 2.22 23.43 -6.74
CA HIS A 456 3.69 23.53 -6.81
C HIS A 456 4.41 22.17 -6.77
N GLN A 457 3.73 21.06 -6.50
CA GLN A 457 4.37 19.74 -6.27
C GLN A 457 5.28 19.25 -7.42
N GLY A 458 5.03 19.66 -8.67
CA GLY A 458 5.91 19.38 -9.80
C GLY A 458 7.28 20.08 -9.74
N LEU A 459 7.38 21.19 -8.99
CA LEU A 459 8.63 21.92 -8.78
C LEU A 459 9.57 21.16 -7.83
N ALA A 460 9.04 20.40 -6.87
CA ALA A 460 9.83 19.63 -5.90
C ALA A 460 10.82 18.66 -6.57
N ALA A 461 10.35 17.83 -7.50
CA ALA A 461 11.21 16.90 -8.23
C ALA A 461 12.27 17.63 -9.08
N SER A 462 11.91 18.79 -9.65
CA SER A 462 12.83 19.60 -10.46
C SER A 462 13.92 20.25 -9.60
N LEU A 463 13.58 20.77 -8.42
CA LEU A 463 14.53 21.31 -7.44
C LEU A 463 15.49 20.24 -6.92
N VAL A 464 14.98 19.07 -6.52
CA VAL A 464 15.82 17.94 -6.09
C VAL A 464 16.79 17.55 -7.21
N THR A 465 16.32 17.40 -8.44
CA THR A 465 17.18 17.03 -9.59
C THR A 465 18.22 18.10 -9.92
N THR A 466 17.87 19.39 -9.75
CA THR A 466 18.78 20.55 -9.88
C THR A 466 19.91 20.45 -8.86
N THR A 467 19.57 20.32 -7.57
CA THR A 467 20.54 20.19 -6.47
C THR A 467 21.45 18.98 -6.67
N VAL A 468 20.90 17.81 -7.02
CA VAL A 468 21.66 16.58 -7.29
C VAL A 468 22.79 16.81 -8.29
N ASN A 469 22.48 17.32 -9.49
CA ASN A 469 23.47 17.44 -10.56
C ASN A 469 24.47 18.58 -10.29
N TYR A 470 24.01 19.70 -9.73
CA TYR A 470 24.85 20.83 -9.38
C TYR A 470 25.84 20.48 -8.25
N SER A 471 25.40 19.70 -7.25
CA SER A 471 26.24 19.23 -6.15
C SER A 471 27.28 18.20 -6.56
N ILE A 472 27.02 17.33 -7.53
CA ILE A 472 28.06 16.45 -8.12
C ILE A 472 29.22 17.31 -8.66
N SER A 473 28.92 18.37 -9.40
CA SER A 473 29.94 19.25 -9.98
C SER A 473 30.69 20.09 -8.94
N LEU A 474 30.00 20.65 -7.94
CA LEU A 474 30.66 21.35 -6.83
C LEU A 474 31.52 20.41 -5.96
N GLY A 475 31.04 19.20 -5.69
CA GLY A 475 31.75 18.16 -4.95
C GLY A 475 33.12 17.85 -5.55
N LEU A 476 33.20 17.75 -6.89
CA LEU A 476 34.45 17.57 -7.61
C LEU A 476 35.41 18.76 -7.44
N GLY A 477 34.94 19.99 -7.57
CA GLY A 477 35.77 21.19 -7.37
C GLY A 477 36.32 21.31 -5.95
N PHE A 478 35.50 21.02 -4.92
CA PHE A 478 35.95 20.96 -3.54
C PHE A 478 37.01 19.87 -3.33
N ALA A 479 36.78 18.66 -3.86
CA ALA A 479 37.68 17.53 -3.69
C ALA A 479 39.00 17.70 -4.46
N GLY A 480 38.97 18.22 -5.69
CA GLY A 480 40.17 18.56 -6.47
C GLY A 480 40.99 19.66 -5.79
N THR A 481 40.35 20.61 -5.11
CA THR A 481 41.05 21.60 -4.27
C THR A 481 41.78 20.93 -3.10
N VAL A 482 41.17 19.94 -2.44
CA VAL A 482 41.85 19.20 -1.36
C VAL A 482 42.97 18.32 -1.93
N GLU A 483 42.74 17.64 -3.05
CA GLU A 483 43.75 16.82 -3.72
C GLU A 483 44.99 17.65 -4.07
N SER A 484 44.82 18.81 -4.72
CA SER A 484 45.92 19.66 -5.20
C SER A 484 46.75 20.28 -4.07
N ASN A 485 46.18 20.43 -2.87
CA ASN A 485 46.90 20.93 -1.69
C ASN A 485 47.56 19.82 -0.85
N VAL A 486 47.14 18.55 -1.02
CA VAL A 486 47.56 17.42 -0.16
C VAL A 486 48.43 16.39 -0.90
N ASN A 487 48.52 16.45 -2.24
CA ASN A 487 49.27 15.50 -3.06
C ASN A 487 50.81 15.75 -3.15
N ASP A 488 51.36 16.63 -2.30
CA ASP A 488 52.78 17.04 -2.30
C ASP A 488 53.33 17.49 -3.67
N GLY A 489 52.52 18.22 -4.45
CA GLY A 489 52.88 18.66 -5.80
C GLY A 489 52.98 17.51 -6.79
N GLY A 490 52.11 16.51 -6.65
CA GLY A 490 52.08 15.28 -7.46
C GLY A 490 53.01 14.16 -6.98
N ARG A 491 53.77 14.35 -5.90
CA ARG A 491 54.67 13.30 -5.36
C ARG A 491 53.95 12.23 -4.56
N ASN A 492 52.76 12.53 -4.02
CA ASN A 492 52.00 11.63 -3.17
C ASN A 492 50.52 11.58 -3.59
N ILE A 493 50.29 11.06 -4.80
CA ILE A 493 48.96 10.96 -5.44
C ILE A 493 47.97 10.21 -4.54
N LEU A 494 48.40 9.12 -3.89
CA LEU A 494 47.56 8.35 -2.96
C LEU A 494 47.06 9.19 -1.78
N GLN A 495 47.90 10.07 -1.22
CA GLN A 495 47.49 10.97 -0.14
C GLN A 495 46.51 12.04 -0.64
N GLY A 496 46.70 12.55 -1.86
CA GLY A 496 45.74 13.43 -2.53
C GLY A 496 44.35 12.79 -2.68
N TYR A 497 44.28 11.59 -3.26
CA TYR A 497 43.02 10.85 -3.47
C TYR A 497 42.34 10.51 -2.13
N ARG A 498 43.11 10.13 -1.11
CA ARG A 498 42.57 9.93 0.24
C ARG A 498 42.05 11.22 0.87
N GLY A 499 42.76 12.34 0.72
CA GLY A 499 42.30 13.67 1.17
C GLY A 499 40.95 14.04 0.56
N ALA A 500 40.81 13.89 -0.75
CA ALA A 500 39.56 14.08 -1.48
C ALA A 500 38.43 13.15 -0.96
N LEU A 501 38.71 11.86 -0.76
CA LEU A 501 37.73 10.91 -0.22
C LEU A 501 37.34 11.21 1.22
N TYR A 502 38.27 11.66 2.09
CA TYR A 502 37.96 12.10 3.45
C TYR A 502 37.09 13.36 3.48
N LEU A 503 37.28 14.31 2.55
CA LEU A 503 36.37 15.44 2.38
C LEU A 503 34.96 14.95 2.01
N GLY A 504 34.86 13.98 1.09
CA GLY A 504 33.58 13.35 0.76
C GLY A 504 32.91 12.70 1.98
N THR A 505 33.66 11.97 2.81
CA THR A 505 33.18 11.44 4.10
C THR A 505 32.70 12.55 5.03
N GLY A 506 33.39 13.69 5.05
CA GLY A 506 32.98 14.89 5.77
C GLY A 506 31.64 15.46 5.29
N PHE A 507 31.40 15.55 3.97
CA PHE A 507 30.11 15.96 3.42
C PHE A 507 29.00 14.95 3.74
N ALA A 508 29.25 13.64 3.58
CA ALA A 508 28.28 12.61 3.92
C ALA A 508 27.91 12.64 5.42
N GLY A 509 28.92 12.83 6.30
CA GLY A 509 28.74 12.99 7.74
C GLY A 509 28.00 14.28 8.11
N LEU A 510 28.23 15.39 7.40
CA LEU A 510 27.45 16.62 7.55
C LEU A 510 25.98 16.38 7.17
N GLY A 511 25.71 15.73 6.04
CA GLY A 511 24.36 15.31 5.65
C GLY A 511 23.70 14.42 6.71
N LEU A 512 24.45 13.50 7.31
CA LEU A 512 23.98 12.66 8.40
C LEU A 512 23.58 13.49 9.64
N VAL A 513 24.45 14.41 10.09
CA VAL A 513 24.15 15.32 11.21
C VAL A 513 22.92 16.18 10.92
N VAL A 514 22.81 16.75 9.72
CA VAL A 514 21.65 17.56 9.32
C VAL A 514 20.37 16.70 9.32
N SER A 515 20.42 15.46 8.84
CA SER A 515 19.28 14.55 8.86
C SER A 515 18.84 14.19 10.30
N ILE A 516 19.77 14.01 11.24
CA ILE A 516 19.47 13.78 12.67
C ILE A 516 18.79 15.02 13.27
N LEU A 517 19.32 16.22 13.00
CA LEU A 517 18.74 17.48 13.48
C LEU A 517 17.33 17.70 12.92
N PHE A 518 17.07 17.30 11.67
CA PHE A 518 15.74 17.35 11.06
C PHE A 518 14.78 16.30 11.64
N MET A 519 15.26 15.13 12.09
CA MET A 519 14.44 14.13 12.76
C MET A 519 14.07 14.50 14.20
N HIS A 520 14.90 15.29 14.90
CA HIS A 520 14.71 15.59 16.33
C HIS A 520 13.35 16.28 16.65
N PRO A 521 12.87 17.30 15.91
CA PRO A 521 11.55 17.89 16.15
C PRO A 521 10.39 16.90 15.94
N HIS A 522 10.48 16.05 14.92
CA HIS A 522 9.44 15.08 14.56
C HIS A 522 9.32 13.93 15.58
N PHE A 523 10.44 13.49 16.18
CA PHE A 523 10.40 12.51 17.27
C PHE A 523 9.88 13.09 18.59
N THR A 524 10.21 14.36 18.90
CA THR A 524 9.68 15.02 20.11
C THR A 524 8.18 15.35 20.01
N SER A 525 7.56 15.30 18.83
CA SER A 525 6.11 15.46 18.67
C SER A 525 5.33 14.14 18.60
N SER A 526 5.96 12.97 18.79
CA SER A 526 5.33 11.67 18.57
C SER A 526 5.48 10.66 19.71
N THR A 527 5.35 11.07 20.98
CA THR A 527 4.77 10.20 22.03
C THR A 527 4.33 10.97 23.28
N PHE A 528 3.18 10.54 23.83
CA PHE A 528 2.59 10.92 25.13
C PHE A 528 2.17 12.38 25.39
N THR A 529 1.00 12.51 26.02
CA THR A 529 0.46 13.72 26.68
C THR A 529 -0.18 14.80 25.79
N LYS A 530 -1.37 14.51 25.23
CA LYS A 530 -2.45 15.50 24.94
C LYS A 530 -3.76 14.78 24.57
N ALA A 531 -4.50 14.26 25.56
CA ALA A 531 -5.67 13.41 25.33
C ALA A 531 -6.95 13.80 26.11
N SER A 532 -7.01 14.96 26.78
CA SER A 532 -8.16 15.34 27.63
C SER A 532 -8.96 16.58 27.19
N LEU A 533 -8.55 17.31 26.15
CA LEU A 533 -9.14 18.61 25.77
C LEU A 533 -9.53 18.77 24.29
N ALA A 534 -9.37 17.72 23.47
CA ALA A 534 -9.74 17.74 22.04
C ALA A 534 -11.06 17.00 21.72
N TRP A 535 -11.60 16.23 22.66
CA TRP A 535 -12.67 15.27 22.40
C TRP A 535 -14.04 15.89 22.10
N THR A 536 -14.43 16.97 22.79
CA THR A 536 -15.76 17.59 22.60
C THR A 536 -15.92 18.23 21.22
N GLY A 537 -14.88 18.86 20.67
CA GLY A 537 -14.92 19.43 19.32
C GLY A 537 -14.89 18.38 18.22
N LEU A 538 -14.13 17.30 18.42
CA LEU A 538 -14.05 16.19 17.45
C LEU A 538 -15.35 15.37 17.42
N TRP A 539 -15.96 15.11 18.59
CA TRP A 539 -17.20 14.35 18.72
C TRP A 539 -18.40 15.00 18.03
N ILE A 540 -18.53 16.33 18.10
CA ILE A 540 -19.61 17.04 17.40
C ILE A 540 -19.46 16.86 15.89
N ALA A 541 -18.23 17.01 15.36
CA ALA A 541 -17.96 16.86 13.94
C ALA A 541 -18.14 15.42 13.43
N THR A 542 -17.80 14.39 14.21
CA THR A 542 -18.03 12.99 13.82
C THR A 542 -19.51 12.61 13.87
N MET A 543 -20.26 13.05 14.89
CA MET A 543 -21.71 12.82 14.96
C MET A 543 -22.48 13.56 13.86
N GLU A 544 -22.06 14.77 13.48
CA GLU A 544 -22.68 15.50 12.36
C GLU A 544 -22.44 14.79 11.02
N ALA A 545 -21.22 14.29 10.78
CA ALA A 545 -20.90 13.48 9.60
C ALA A 545 -21.71 12.16 9.56
N HIS A 546 -21.85 11.49 10.71
CA HIS A 546 -22.68 10.29 10.87
C HIS A 546 -24.14 10.56 10.46
N ASN A 547 -24.76 11.60 11.02
CA ASN A 547 -26.15 11.95 10.73
C ASN A 547 -26.39 12.25 9.23
N ILE A 548 -25.45 12.91 8.56
CA ILE A 548 -25.51 13.19 7.12
C ILE A 548 -25.44 11.88 6.29
N ALA A 549 -24.57 10.96 6.70
CA ALA A 549 -24.44 9.64 6.06
C ALA A 549 -25.72 8.80 6.22
N VAL A 550 -26.27 8.72 7.44
CA VAL A 550 -27.51 8.01 7.73
C VAL A 550 -28.70 8.61 6.98
N ALA A 551 -28.84 9.94 6.93
CA ALA A 551 -29.88 10.61 6.15
C ALA A 551 -29.79 10.29 4.64
N THR A 552 -28.57 10.14 4.11
CA THR A 552 -28.35 9.74 2.72
C THR A 552 -28.77 8.28 2.46
N ILE A 553 -28.45 7.38 3.39
CA ILE A 553 -28.86 5.98 3.35
C ILE A 553 -30.39 5.85 3.44
N ALA A 554 -31.02 6.56 4.39
CA ALA A 554 -32.47 6.63 4.55
C ALA A 554 -33.17 7.10 3.27
N ALA A 555 -32.69 8.18 2.65
CA ALA A 555 -33.22 8.67 1.38
C ALA A 555 -33.06 7.65 0.23
N GLN A 556 -31.96 6.89 0.19
CA GLN A 556 -31.76 5.85 -0.82
C GLN A 556 -32.70 4.64 -0.60
N VAL A 557 -32.84 4.17 0.65
CA VAL A 557 -33.76 3.08 1.03
C VAL A 557 -35.21 3.47 0.72
N HIS A 558 -35.61 4.70 1.04
CA HIS A 558 -36.95 5.23 0.72
C HIS A 558 -37.25 5.21 -0.79
N GLN A 559 -36.25 5.47 -1.66
CA GLN A 559 -36.43 5.34 -3.11
C GLN A 559 -36.63 3.89 -3.57
N PHE A 560 -35.96 2.93 -2.94
CA PHE A 560 -36.17 1.51 -3.21
C PHE A 560 -37.56 1.06 -2.76
N HIS A 561 -37.98 1.46 -1.55
CA HIS A 561 -39.32 1.18 -1.02
C HIS A 561 -40.44 1.74 -1.91
N LYS A 562 -40.32 3.01 -2.35
CA LYS A 562 -41.30 3.63 -3.24
C LYS A 562 -41.46 2.91 -4.58
N ARG A 563 -40.45 2.13 -5.00
CA ARG A 563 -40.46 1.28 -6.21
C ARG A 563 -40.80 -0.18 -5.91
N GLN A 564 -40.97 -0.55 -4.63
CA GLN A 564 -41.06 -1.93 -4.14
C GLN A 564 -39.92 -2.81 -4.68
N GLN A 565 -38.72 -2.23 -4.78
CA GLN A 565 -37.55 -2.86 -5.37
C GLN A 565 -36.60 -3.35 -4.27
N PRO A 566 -36.20 -4.64 -4.24
CA PRO A 566 -35.27 -5.14 -3.24
C PRO A 566 -33.85 -4.58 -3.45
N PHE A 567 -33.17 -4.29 -2.34
CA PHE A 567 -31.75 -3.88 -2.33
C PHE A 567 -30.86 -4.85 -1.54
N ARG A 568 -29.54 -4.69 -1.71
CA ARG A 568 -28.46 -5.38 -0.99
C ARG A 568 -27.58 -4.33 -0.29
N ILE A 569 -27.02 -4.68 0.85
CA ILE A 569 -26.10 -3.81 1.59
C ILE A 569 -24.67 -4.13 1.16
N TYR A 570 -23.89 -3.12 0.77
CA TYR A 570 -22.45 -3.25 0.55
C TYR A 570 -21.68 -2.57 1.68
N HIS A 571 -20.96 -3.39 2.45
CA HIS A 571 -20.30 -3.02 3.70
C HIS A 571 -18.76 -3.03 3.60
N GLY A 572 -18.21 -3.18 2.38
CA GLY A 572 -16.76 -3.10 2.11
C GLY A 572 -15.99 -4.42 2.30
N SER A 573 -16.19 -5.13 3.41
CA SER A 573 -15.46 -6.37 3.74
C SER A 573 -16.38 -7.46 4.34
N THR A 574 -16.20 -8.73 3.95
CA THR A 574 -17.03 -9.85 4.43
C THR A 574 -16.19 -11.06 4.84
N ASN A 575 -16.61 -11.73 5.92
CA ASN A 575 -16.13 -13.08 6.31
C ASN A 575 -17.21 -14.16 6.09
N SER A 576 -18.36 -13.82 5.51
CA SER A 576 -19.42 -14.80 5.21
C SER A 576 -19.08 -15.59 3.95
N THR A 577 -19.20 -16.92 4.00
CA THR A 577 -18.89 -17.80 2.84
C THR A 577 -19.90 -17.70 1.69
N ARG A 578 -21.02 -16.99 1.89
CA ARG A 578 -22.12 -16.78 0.93
C ARG A 578 -21.75 -15.79 -0.18
N GLN A 579 -22.13 -16.09 -1.43
CA GLN A 579 -21.95 -15.17 -2.55
C GLN A 579 -23.13 -14.18 -2.67
N SER A 580 -22.85 -12.88 -2.74
CA SER A 580 -23.84 -11.81 -2.95
C SER A 580 -23.59 -11.11 -4.29
N GLN A 581 -24.63 -10.96 -5.12
CA GLN A 581 -24.54 -10.25 -6.40
C GLN A 581 -24.89 -8.76 -6.22
N HIS A 582 -23.89 -7.91 -6.40
CA HIS A 582 -24.01 -6.46 -6.28
C HIS A 582 -24.03 -5.77 -7.64
N SER A 583 -24.90 -4.78 -7.80
CA SER A 583 -24.92 -3.85 -8.93
C SER A 583 -25.24 -2.44 -8.43
N ALA A 584 -24.86 -1.41 -9.19
CA ALA A 584 -25.20 -0.02 -8.86
C ALA A 584 -26.73 0.23 -8.76
N ALA A 585 -27.54 -0.61 -9.42
CA ALA A 585 -29.00 -0.48 -9.45
C ALA A 585 -29.73 -1.17 -8.27
N ASN A 586 -29.03 -1.94 -7.42
CA ASN A 586 -29.64 -2.68 -6.31
C ASN A 586 -28.81 -2.65 -5.01
N THR A 587 -27.90 -1.69 -4.83
CA THR A 587 -26.97 -1.65 -3.71
C THR A 587 -27.05 -0.35 -2.91
N VAL A 588 -27.20 -0.48 -1.58
CA VAL A 588 -27.00 0.58 -0.59
C VAL A 588 -25.58 0.43 -0.02
N ASN A 589 -24.75 1.46 -0.14
CA ASN A 589 -23.35 1.41 0.29
C ASN A 589 -23.21 1.98 1.71
N THR A 590 -22.89 1.13 2.68
CA THR A 590 -22.63 1.53 4.08
C THR A 590 -21.15 1.53 4.44
N ALA A 591 -20.24 1.18 3.54
CA ALA A 591 -18.81 0.94 3.84
C ALA A 591 -18.06 2.14 4.46
N HIS A 592 -18.63 3.34 4.41
CA HIS A 592 -18.13 4.56 5.04
C HIS A 592 -18.54 4.72 6.52
N LEU A 593 -19.54 3.97 6.99
CA LEU A 593 -19.97 3.91 8.39
C LEU A 593 -19.04 2.97 9.18
N ASN A 594 -17.80 3.40 9.44
CA ASN A 594 -16.71 2.60 10.02
C ASN A 594 -15.96 3.27 11.19
N HIS A 595 -16.54 4.28 11.84
CA HIS A 595 -15.95 5.03 12.94
C HIS A 595 -16.40 4.54 14.33
N VAL A 596 -15.47 4.61 15.30
CA VAL A 596 -15.82 4.60 16.72
C VAL A 596 -16.22 6.02 17.11
N LEU A 597 -17.47 6.22 17.53
CA LEU A 597 -18.07 7.53 17.75
C LEU A 597 -17.78 8.05 19.16
N ALA A 598 -17.87 7.21 20.18
CA ALA A 598 -17.56 7.57 21.57
C ALA A 598 -17.18 6.34 22.42
N VAL A 599 -16.31 6.55 23.42
CA VAL A 599 -16.02 5.57 24.49
C VAL A 599 -16.38 6.23 25.83
N ASP A 600 -17.30 5.62 26.56
CA ASP A 600 -17.79 6.08 27.87
C ASP A 600 -17.21 5.17 28.97
N THR A 601 -16.31 5.73 29.79
CA THR A 601 -15.65 5.01 30.90
C THR A 601 -16.56 4.77 32.09
N ASP A 602 -17.59 5.61 32.27
CA ASP A 602 -18.42 5.63 33.47
C ASP A 602 -19.61 4.67 33.30
N ARG A 603 -20.26 4.71 32.13
CA ARG A 603 -21.26 3.70 31.70
C ARG A 603 -20.63 2.40 31.23
N LYS A 604 -19.31 2.39 30.96
CA LYS A 604 -18.57 1.28 30.34
C LYS A 604 -19.21 0.83 29.02
N THR A 605 -19.44 1.78 28.12
CA THR A 605 -20.03 1.53 26.80
C THR A 605 -19.20 2.15 25.70
N VAL A 606 -19.30 1.59 24.49
CA VAL A 606 -18.69 2.16 23.29
C VAL A 606 -19.75 2.29 22.19
N LEU A 607 -19.85 3.48 21.60
CA LEU A 607 -20.78 3.81 20.54
C LEU A 607 -20.04 3.72 19.21
N VAL A 608 -20.52 2.89 18.28
CA VAL A 608 -19.83 2.59 17.01
C VAL A 608 -20.76 2.52 15.82
N GLU A 609 -20.20 2.79 14.65
CA GLU A 609 -20.81 2.49 13.36
C GLU A 609 -20.66 0.99 12.99
N PRO A 610 -21.57 0.41 12.18
CA PRO A 610 -21.68 -1.03 11.92
C PRO A 610 -20.44 -1.66 11.28
N ASN A 611 -19.63 -0.91 10.54
CA ASN A 611 -18.46 -1.44 9.84
C ASN A 611 -17.15 -1.23 10.61
N VAL A 612 -17.19 -0.80 11.88
CA VAL A 612 -16.04 -0.88 12.78
C VAL A 612 -15.64 -2.35 12.96
N PRO A 613 -14.41 -2.76 12.60
CA PRO A 613 -13.91 -4.11 12.82
C PRO A 613 -13.47 -4.34 14.27
N MET A 614 -13.48 -5.59 14.73
CA MET A 614 -13.14 -5.96 16.12
C MET A 614 -11.75 -5.48 16.57
N ASP A 615 -10.75 -5.46 15.69
CA ASP A 615 -9.41 -4.95 16.05
C ASP A 615 -9.40 -3.45 16.35
N GLU A 616 -10.29 -2.69 15.70
CA GLU A 616 -10.45 -1.25 15.88
C GLU A 616 -11.33 -0.92 17.08
N LEU A 617 -12.37 -1.70 17.32
CA LEU A 617 -13.15 -1.66 18.55
C LEU A 617 -12.22 -1.85 19.77
N VAL A 618 -11.43 -2.93 19.78
CA VAL A 618 -10.47 -3.22 20.87
C VAL A 618 -9.37 -2.17 20.97
N ARG A 619 -8.82 -1.68 19.84
CA ARG A 619 -7.81 -0.60 19.82
C ARG A 619 -8.36 0.70 20.40
N ALA A 620 -9.65 1.00 20.21
CA ALA A 620 -10.30 2.19 20.75
C ALA A 620 -10.65 2.06 22.24
N THR A 621 -11.07 0.89 22.73
CA THR A 621 -11.47 0.72 24.15
C THR A 621 -10.29 0.50 25.09
N LEU A 622 -9.25 -0.25 24.68
CA LEU A 622 -8.13 -0.60 25.57
C LEU A 622 -7.39 0.61 26.18
N PRO A 623 -7.12 1.72 25.46
CA PRO A 623 -6.52 2.92 26.05
C PRO A 623 -7.36 3.57 27.15
N HIS A 624 -8.67 3.32 27.17
CA HIS A 624 -9.61 3.78 28.21
C HIS A 624 -9.74 2.76 29.36
N GLY A 625 -8.91 1.71 29.38
CA GLY A 625 -9.00 0.63 30.37
C GLY A 625 -10.21 -0.28 30.17
N LEU A 626 -10.79 -0.32 28.97
CA LEU A 626 -12.00 -1.09 28.65
C LEU A 626 -11.78 -2.16 27.57
N VAL A 627 -12.55 -3.23 27.65
CA VAL A 627 -12.67 -4.27 26.62
C VAL A 627 -14.15 -4.63 26.43
N PRO A 628 -14.65 -4.84 25.20
CA PRO A 628 -16.02 -5.32 24.99
C PRO A 628 -16.26 -6.67 25.68
N LEU A 629 -17.51 -6.94 26.09
CA LEU A 629 -17.85 -8.20 26.77
C LEU A 629 -17.66 -9.44 25.88
N VAL A 630 -18.01 -9.31 24.60
CA VAL A 630 -17.78 -10.31 23.55
C VAL A 630 -17.00 -9.63 22.42
N VAL A 631 -15.93 -10.29 21.97
CA VAL A 631 -15.07 -9.83 20.87
C VAL A 631 -14.86 -11.01 19.93
N MET A 632 -15.17 -10.84 18.65
CA MET A 632 -15.00 -11.93 17.69
C MET A 632 -13.53 -12.19 17.35
N GLU A 633 -13.18 -13.48 17.30
CA GLU A 633 -11.78 -13.94 17.33
C GLU A 633 -11.04 -13.66 16.01
N PHE A 634 -11.79 -13.31 14.96
CA PHE A 634 -11.28 -12.80 13.70
C PHE A 634 -11.34 -11.27 13.65
N PRO A 635 -10.21 -10.56 13.56
CA PRO A 635 -10.16 -9.09 13.60
C PRO A 635 -10.91 -8.42 12.46
N GLY A 636 -11.24 -9.13 11.38
CA GLY A 636 -12.02 -8.61 10.25
C GLY A 636 -13.54 -8.58 10.42
N ILE A 637 -14.10 -9.22 11.46
CA ILE A 637 -15.55 -9.19 11.69
C ILE A 637 -15.94 -7.80 12.23
N THR A 638 -17.04 -7.24 11.72
CA THR A 638 -17.52 -5.91 12.11
C THR A 638 -18.63 -5.98 13.17
N ALA A 639 -18.80 -4.92 13.95
CA ALA A 639 -19.82 -4.84 15.00
C ALA A 639 -21.24 -5.10 14.48
N GLY A 640 -21.64 -4.43 13.38
CA GLY A 640 -22.94 -4.63 12.76
C GLY A 640 -23.10 -6.02 12.12
N GLY A 641 -22.00 -6.60 11.65
CA GLY A 641 -21.95 -7.98 11.16
C GLY A 641 -22.20 -9.01 12.27
N GLY A 642 -21.57 -8.83 13.43
CA GLY A 642 -21.77 -9.70 14.60
C GLY A 642 -23.18 -9.62 15.17
N PHE A 643 -23.73 -8.42 15.29
CA PHE A 643 -25.10 -8.18 15.75
C PHE A 643 -26.14 -8.77 14.78
N SER A 644 -25.98 -8.53 13.48
CA SER A 644 -26.95 -8.99 12.47
C SER A 644 -26.82 -10.47 12.13
N GLY A 645 -25.68 -11.10 12.44
CA GLY A 645 -25.29 -12.44 11.98
C GLY A 645 -25.15 -13.51 13.07
N THR A 646 -25.42 -13.16 14.34
CA THR A 646 -25.33 -14.06 15.50
C THR A 646 -23.91 -14.58 15.77
N SER A 647 -23.05 -13.75 16.36
CA SER A 647 -21.67 -14.15 16.72
C SER A 647 -21.55 -14.61 18.18
N GLY A 648 -21.07 -15.83 18.39
CA GLY A 648 -20.80 -16.44 19.70
C GLY A 648 -19.34 -16.90 19.76
N GLU A 649 -18.67 -16.62 20.87
CA GLU A 649 -17.21 -16.69 21.01
C GLU A 649 -16.82 -17.17 22.42
N SER A 650 -15.53 -17.28 22.72
CA SER A 650 -15.04 -17.79 24.01
C SER A 650 -15.59 -17.10 25.28
N SER A 651 -16.11 -15.87 25.24
CA SER A 651 -16.79 -15.25 26.40
C SER A 651 -18.33 -15.36 26.38
N SER A 652 -18.92 -15.97 25.34
CA SER A 652 -20.37 -16.02 25.14
C SER A 652 -21.11 -16.99 26.06
N PHE A 653 -20.42 -17.97 26.65
CA PHE A 653 -20.93 -18.77 27.77
C PHE A 653 -21.23 -17.95 29.03
N ARG A 654 -20.83 -16.69 29.08
CA ARG A 654 -21.06 -15.79 30.22
C ARG A 654 -21.89 -14.57 29.87
N HIS A 655 -21.68 -14.00 28.69
CA HIS A 655 -22.33 -12.75 28.25
C HIS A 655 -23.38 -12.95 27.16
N GLY A 656 -23.67 -14.20 26.79
CA GLY A 656 -24.49 -14.53 25.62
C GLY A 656 -23.76 -14.24 24.30
N PHE A 657 -24.51 -14.26 23.20
CA PHE A 657 -23.99 -13.84 21.91
C PHE A 657 -23.69 -12.34 21.88
N PHE A 658 -22.94 -11.88 20.88
CA PHE A 658 -22.61 -10.47 20.71
C PHE A 658 -23.86 -9.56 20.70
N ASP A 659 -25.01 -10.03 20.22
CA ASP A 659 -26.27 -9.28 20.22
C ASP A 659 -26.78 -8.93 21.63
N ALA A 660 -26.64 -9.83 22.61
CA ALA A 660 -26.98 -9.58 24.01
C ALA A 660 -26.11 -8.49 24.67
N THR A 661 -24.90 -8.25 24.13
CA THR A 661 -23.97 -7.23 24.65
C THR A 661 -24.20 -5.83 24.05
N VAL A 662 -25.21 -5.64 23.21
CA VAL A 662 -25.56 -4.35 22.59
C VAL A 662 -26.76 -3.76 23.33
N ASN A 663 -26.61 -2.62 24.00
CA ASN A 663 -27.73 -1.96 24.70
C ASN A 663 -28.79 -1.47 23.71
N ARG A 664 -28.34 -0.89 22.59
CA ARG A 664 -29.17 -0.11 21.69
C ARG A 664 -28.57 -0.05 20.30
N ILE A 665 -29.44 -0.04 19.29
CA ILE A 665 -29.10 0.17 17.88
C ILE A 665 -29.82 1.39 17.31
N GLU A 666 -29.22 1.98 16.28
CA GLU A 666 -29.93 2.78 15.29
C GLU A 666 -30.05 1.96 14.00
N LEU A 667 -31.19 2.04 13.33
CA LEU A 667 -31.41 1.41 12.04
C LEU A 667 -32.32 2.22 11.12
N VAL A 668 -32.03 2.15 9.83
CA VAL A 668 -32.91 2.57 8.74
C VAL A 668 -33.81 1.39 8.38
N LEU A 669 -35.12 1.51 8.63
CA LEU A 669 -36.12 0.52 8.26
C LEU A 669 -36.25 0.38 6.73
N ALA A 670 -36.89 -0.70 6.28
CA ALA A 670 -37.03 -1.01 4.86
C ALA A 670 -37.81 0.04 4.05
N ASP A 671 -38.58 0.92 4.70
CA ASP A 671 -39.30 2.05 4.10
C ASP A 671 -38.49 3.37 4.05
N GLY A 672 -37.34 3.40 4.72
CA GLY A 672 -36.46 4.57 4.87
C GLY A 672 -36.61 5.30 6.20
N ASP A 673 -37.50 4.89 7.11
CA ASP A 673 -37.62 5.50 8.43
C ASP A 673 -36.37 5.22 9.28
N ILE A 674 -35.77 6.27 9.86
CA ILE A 674 -34.69 6.12 10.85
C ILE A 674 -35.35 5.84 12.21
N ARG A 675 -34.96 4.75 12.85
CA ARG A 675 -35.43 4.35 14.18
C ARG A 675 -34.25 4.04 15.10
N THR A 676 -34.50 4.20 16.39
CA THR A 676 -33.66 3.70 17.46
C THR A 676 -34.40 2.53 18.12
N ALA A 677 -33.68 1.51 18.55
CA ALA A 677 -34.25 0.42 19.34
C ALA A 677 -33.29 -0.02 20.44
N SER A 678 -33.78 -0.07 21.68
CA SER A 678 -33.06 -0.53 22.88
C SER A 678 -33.55 -1.91 23.33
N GLN A 679 -32.66 -2.75 23.87
CA GLN A 679 -33.08 -3.98 24.56
C GLN A 679 -33.75 -3.69 25.92
N ASP A 680 -33.48 -2.53 26.53
CA ASP A 680 -33.95 -2.15 27.86
C ASP A 680 -35.32 -1.41 27.85
N ALA A 681 -35.77 -0.95 26.68
CA ALA A 681 -37.02 -0.18 26.55
C ALA A 681 -38.16 -1.08 26.05
N PRO A 682 -39.24 -1.29 26.83
CA PRO A 682 -40.29 -2.27 26.49
C PRO A 682 -40.95 -2.06 25.11
N ASP A 683 -41.18 -0.81 24.71
CA ASP A 683 -41.83 -0.46 23.44
C ASP A 683 -40.89 -0.61 22.22
N GLU A 684 -39.57 -0.71 22.44
CA GLU A 684 -38.54 -0.82 21.39
C GLU A 684 -37.94 -2.23 21.28
N GLN A 685 -38.01 -3.02 22.36
CA GLN A 685 -37.38 -4.33 22.51
C GLN A 685 -37.77 -5.32 21.39
N GLU A 686 -39.00 -5.26 20.89
CA GLU A 686 -39.44 -6.08 19.75
C GLU A 686 -38.65 -5.77 18.48
N LEU A 687 -38.44 -4.49 18.15
CA LEU A 687 -37.66 -4.08 16.98
C LEU A 687 -36.19 -4.44 17.14
N PHE A 688 -35.63 -4.27 18.34
CA PHE A 688 -34.26 -4.66 18.65
C PHE A 688 -34.01 -6.15 18.37
N TRP A 689 -34.81 -7.06 18.95
CA TRP A 689 -34.63 -8.51 18.78
C TRP A 689 -35.09 -9.03 17.42
N ALA A 690 -35.98 -8.30 16.73
CA ALA A 690 -36.31 -8.57 15.34
C ALA A 690 -35.15 -8.20 14.38
N ALA A 691 -34.38 -7.15 14.70
CA ALA A 691 -33.21 -6.74 13.93
C ALA A 691 -31.96 -7.59 14.22
N ALA A 692 -31.74 -7.96 15.49
CA ALA A 692 -30.72 -8.91 15.90
C ALA A 692 -30.87 -10.25 15.16
N SER A 693 -29.77 -10.87 14.73
CA SER A 693 -29.80 -12.15 14.00
C SER A 693 -30.63 -12.16 12.69
N SER A 694 -31.06 -10.99 12.17
CA SER A 694 -31.92 -10.88 10.97
C SER A 694 -31.19 -10.87 9.63
N PHE A 695 -29.86 -10.84 9.64
CA PHE A 695 -29.03 -10.65 8.44
C PHE A 695 -29.44 -9.43 7.59
N GLY A 696 -29.95 -8.37 8.24
CA GLY A 696 -30.43 -7.14 7.58
C GLY A 696 -31.64 -7.39 6.68
N THR A 697 -32.58 -8.25 7.07
CA THR A 697 -33.85 -8.46 6.33
C THR A 697 -34.96 -7.50 6.70
N LEU A 698 -34.81 -6.70 7.77
CA LEU A 698 -35.77 -5.67 8.19
C LEU A 698 -35.31 -4.24 7.89
N GLY A 699 -34.01 -4.04 7.65
CA GLY A 699 -33.42 -2.72 7.50
C GLY A 699 -31.89 -2.75 7.52
N VAL A 700 -31.30 -1.57 7.65
CA VAL A 700 -29.86 -1.32 7.69
C VAL A 700 -29.51 -0.78 9.08
N VAL A 701 -28.80 -1.55 9.91
CA VAL A 701 -28.24 -1.04 11.18
C VAL A 701 -27.15 0.00 10.86
N THR A 702 -27.23 1.16 11.50
CA THR A 702 -26.35 2.32 11.26
C THR A 702 -25.50 2.69 12.47
N MET A 703 -25.89 2.34 13.69
CA MET A 703 -25.12 2.59 14.91
C MET A 703 -25.42 1.54 15.99
N LEU A 704 -24.46 1.25 16.88
CA LEU A 704 -24.59 0.31 17.99
C LEU A 704 -23.93 0.88 19.26
N GLU A 705 -24.60 0.77 20.42
CA GLU A 705 -24.01 1.00 21.75
C GLU A 705 -23.68 -0.36 22.39
N ILE A 706 -22.38 -0.68 22.51
CA ILE A 706 -21.87 -1.98 22.96
C ILE A 706 -21.37 -1.89 24.41
N GLN A 707 -21.69 -2.88 25.22
CA GLN A 707 -21.22 -3.02 26.60
C GLN A 707 -19.74 -3.43 26.68
N CYS A 708 -19.03 -2.83 27.63
CA CYS A 708 -17.64 -3.10 27.95
C CYS A 708 -17.46 -3.41 29.43
N ARG A 709 -16.31 -4.00 29.76
CA ARG A 709 -15.82 -4.20 31.13
C ARG A 709 -14.42 -3.64 31.29
N ASN A 710 -13.97 -3.54 32.53
CA ASN A 710 -12.58 -3.18 32.84
C ASN A 710 -11.64 -4.20 32.19
N ALA A 711 -10.73 -3.75 31.35
CA ALA A 711 -9.69 -4.57 30.76
C ALA A 711 -8.60 -4.86 31.80
N LYS A 712 -7.95 -6.02 31.63
CA LYS A 712 -6.68 -6.34 32.29
C LYS A 712 -5.64 -6.69 31.22
N PRO A 713 -4.34 -6.43 31.46
CA PRO A 713 -3.30 -6.61 30.44
C PRO A 713 -3.10 -8.06 29.98
N TYR A 714 -3.45 -9.06 30.81
CA TYR A 714 -3.25 -10.47 30.49
C TYR A 714 -4.51 -11.32 30.73
N VAL A 715 -4.62 -12.39 29.97
CA VAL A 715 -5.46 -13.56 30.23
C VAL A 715 -4.54 -14.68 30.72
N GLU A 716 -4.77 -15.17 31.93
CA GLU A 716 -4.16 -16.42 32.38
C GLU A 716 -4.95 -17.58 31.77
N MET A 717 -4.31 -18.34 30.88
CA MET A 717 -4.89 -19.37 30.05
C MET A 717 -4.44 -20.75 30.53
N THR A 718 -5.39 -21.58 30.95
CA THR A 718 -5.18 -22.95 31.41
C THR A 718 -5.71 -23.93 30.38
N TYR A 719 -4.83 -24.79 29.87
CA TYR A 719 -5.17 -25.86 28.93
C TYR A 719 -5.34 -27.17 29.69
N HIS A 720 -6.56 -27.69 29.77
CA HIS A 720 -6.88 -28.99 30.35
C HIS A 720 -6.82 -30.05 29.25
N SER A 721 -6.01 -31.10 29.45
CA SER A 721 -5.90 -32.23 28.52
C SER A 721 -6.82 -33.36 29.00
N THR A 722 -7.84 -33.68 28.21
CA THR A 722 -8.89 -34.66 28.52
C THR A 722 -8.91 -35.78 27.49
N SER A 723 -9.41 -36.94 27.91
CA SER A 723 -9.29 -38.21 27.18
C SER A 723 -10.62 -38.70 26.58
N SER A 724 -11.71 -37.96 26.79
CA SER A 724 -13.04 -38.24 26.24
C SER A 724 -13.93 -37.00 26.31
N MET A 725 -14.98 -36.96 25.48
CA MET A 725 -15.96 -35.86 25.53
C MET A 725 -16.63 -35.75 26.91
N SER A 726 -16.89 -36.88 27.59
CA SER A 726 -17.46 -36.86 28.94
C SER A 726 -16.57 -36.13 29.96
N GLN A 727 -15.25 -36.36 29.92
CA GLN A 727 -14.30 -35.62 30.76
C GLN A 727 -14.22 -34.15 30.36
N ALA A 728 -14.22 -33.83 29.06
CA ALA A 728 -14.23 -32.46 28.57
C ALA A 728 -15.48 -31.70 29.05
N MET A 729 -16.66 -32.32 29.00
CA MET A 729 -17.91 -31.73 29.49
C MET A 729 -17.92 -31.51 31.00
N THR A 730 -17.26 -32.36 31.81
CA THR A 730 -17.05 -32.07 33.23
C THR A 730 -16.25 -30.77 33.40
N VAL A 731 -15.13 -30.61 32.70
CA VAL A 731 -14.31 -29.38 32.76
C VAL A 731 -15.09 -28.17 32.24
N PHE A 732 -15.88 -28.30 31.17
CA PHE A 732 -16.73 -27.21 30.69
C PHE A 732 -17.77 -26.77 31.74
N ARG A 733 -18.45 -27.70 32.43
CA ARG A 733 -19.40 -27.35 33.50
C ARG A 733 -18.71 -26.69 34.70
N GLU A 734 -17.60 -27.27 35.18
CA GLU A 734 -16.80 -26.70 36.27
C GLU A 734 -16.29 -25.28 35.93
N ALA A 735 -15.78 -25.08 34.72
CA ALA A 735 -15.28 -23.79 34.26
C ALA A 735 -16.42 -22.77 34.02
N THR A 736 -17.60 -23.21 33.57
CA THR A 736 -18.79 -22.37 33.42
C THR A 736 -19.30 -21.85 34.76
N ALA A 737 -19.41 -22.74 35.76
CA ALA A 737 -19.85 -22.41 37.11
C ALA A 737 -18.83 -21.55 37.90
N SER A 738 -17.55 -21.57 37.52
CA SER A 738 -16.51 -20.77 38.18
C SER A 738 -16.64 -19.28 37.87
N PRO A 739 -16.83 -18.39 38.88
CA PRO A 739 -16.92 -16.95 38.66
C PRO A 739 -15.60 -16.34 38.14
N GLU A 740 -14.45 -17.02 38.28
CA GLU A 740 -13.16 -16.53 37.76
C GLU A 740 -12.96 -16.74 36.26
N THR A 741 -13.63 -17.71 35.64
CA THR A 741 -13.49 -18.00 34.20
C THR A 741 -14.17 -16.90 33.40
N GLU A 742 -13.43 -16.15 32.60
CA GLU A 742 -13.99 -15.10 31.72
C GLU A 742 -14.03 -15.51 30.25
N TYR A 743 -13.25 -16.53 29.88
CA TYR A 743 -13.19 -17.09 28.54
C TYR A 743 -13.10 -18.62 28.62
N LEU A 744 -13.83 -19.31 27.75
CA LEU A 744 -13.93 -20.76 27.73
C LEU A 744 -14.16 -21.24 26.28
N ASP A 745 -13.22 -22.01 25.75
CA ASP A 745 -13.34 -22.69 24.45
C ASP A 745 -12.61 -24.04 24.47
N GLY A 746 -12.56 -24.75 23.35
CA GLY A 746 -11.86 -26.02 23.27
C GLY A 746 -11.50 -26.45 21.85
N ILE A 747 -10.62 -27.44 21.76
CA ILE A 747 -10.16 -28.00 20.49
C ILE A 747 -10.04 -29.52 20.62
N ILE A 748 -10.75 -30.26 19.78
CA ILE A 748 -10.64 -31.71 19.63
C ILE A 748 -9.54 -32.00 18.61
N TYR A 749 -8.50 -32.75 19.01
CA TYR A 749 -7.44 -33.20 18.10
C TYR A 749 -7.61 -34.66 17.65
N ALA A 750 -8.28 -35.46 18.48
CA ALA A 750 -8.70 -36.84 18.25
C ALA A 750 -9.80 -37.18 19.29
N PRO A 751 -10.58 -38.27 19.13
CA PRO A 751 -11.58 -38.69 20.12
C PRO A 751 -11.04 -38.86 21.55
N ASP A 752 -9.75 -39.23 21.66
CA ASP A 752 -8.99 -39.44 22.90
C ASP A 752 -8.09 -38.26 23.30
N HIS A 753 -8.08 -37.16 22.52
CA HIS A 753 -7.28 -35.96 22.83
C HIS A 753 -8.11 -34.70 22.60
N ILE A 754 -8.85 -34.30 23.63
CA ILE A 754 -9.64 -33.05 23.67
C ILE A 754 -8.96 -32.07 24.63
N VAL A 755 -8.82 -30.82 24.18
CA VAL A 755 -8.26 -29.73 24.99
C VAL A 755 -9.35 -28.73 25.32
N VAL A 756 -9.59 -28.48 26.61
CA VAL A 756 -10.44 -27.38 27.09
C VAL A 756 -9.54 -26.23 27.52
N CYS A 757 -9.86 -25.02 27.06
CA CYS A 757 -9.11 -23.79 27.25
C CYS A 757 -9.92 -22.86 28.16
N ALA A 758 -9.51 -22.70 29.41
CA ALA A 758 -10.16 -21.81 30.38
C ALA A 758 -9.26 -20.60 30.67
N GLY A 759 -9.82 -19.39 30.56
CA GLY A 759 -9.11 -18.13 30.68
C GLY A 759 -9.68 -17.19 31.75
N ARG A 760 -8.82 -16.60 32.60
CA ARG A 760 -9.20 -15.55 33.56
C ARG A 760 -8.39 -14.27 33.38
N LEU A 761 -9.00 -13.11 33.64
CA LEU A 761 -8.36 -11.79 33.47
C LEU A 761 -7.46 -11.44 34.67
N VAL A 762 -6.19 -11.08 34.41
CA VAL A 762 -5.17 -10.84 35.44
C VAL A 762 -4.22 -9.66 35.11
N ASP A 763 -3.72 -9.00 36.16
CA ASP A 763 -2.95 -7.76 36.04
C ASP A 763 -1.44 -7.99 35.87
N LEU A 764 -0.89 -8.99 36.56
CA LEU A 764 0.53 -9.34 36.52
C LEU A 764 0.69 -10.86 36.46
N PRO A 765 1.57 -11.40 35.59
CA PRO A 765 1.96 -12.80 35.66
C PRO A 765 2.70 -13.07 36.98
N SER A 766 2.48 -14.23 37.58
CA SER A 766 3.33 -14.70 38.67
C SER A 766 4.78 -14.87 38.18
N ASN A 767 5.76 -14.52 39.02
CA ASN A 767 7.20 -14.37 38.66
C ASN A 767 7.93 -15.62 38.12
N GLN A 768 7.22 -16.71 37.82
CA GLN A 768 7.79 -17.99 37.38
C GLN A 768 7.18 -18.55 36.08
N THR A 769 6.05 -18.02 35.59
CA THR A 769 5.35 -18.59 34.42
C THR A 769 5.62 -17.79 33.14
N PRO A 770 5.95 -18.45 32.01
CA PRO A 770 6.27 -17.74 30.77
C PRO A 770 5.06 -17.06 30.12
N ILE A 771 5.28 -15.85 29.60
CA ILE A 771 4.33 -15.14 28.75
C ILE A 771 4.34 -15.75 27.35
N GLN A 772 3.17 -16.16 26.84
CA GLN A 772 3.00 -16.68 25.48
C GLN A 772 2.31 -15.62 24.60
N ARG A 773 2.73 -15.52 23.34
CA ARG A 773 2.15 -14.64 22.31
C ARG A 773 1.79 -15.44 21.06
N PHE A 774 0.89 -14.90 20.24
CA PHE A 774 0.37 -15.59 19.06
C PHE A 774 0.39 -14.72 17.81
N THR A 775 0.36 -13.40 17.95
CA THR A 775 0.21 -12.43 16.85
C THR A 775 1.45 -12.20 16.01
N ARG A 776 2.67 -12.52 16.48
CA ARG A 776 3.91 -12.23 15.74
C ARG A 776 4.26 -13.35 14.77
N ALA A 777 4.81 -13.03 13.60
CA ALA A 777 5.22 -14.00 12.58
C ALA A 777 6.03 -15.21 13.09
N GLN A 778 6.93 -14.97 14.05
CA GLN A 778 7.80 -15.98 14.65
C GLN A 778 7.10 -16.94 15.64
N ASP A 779 5.90 -16.58 16.11
CA ASP A 779 5.14 -17.28 17.14
C ASP A 779 4.43 -18.52 16.55
N PRO A 780 4.16 -19.56 17.36
CA PRO A 780 3.29 -20.65 16.94
C PRO A 780 1.86 -20.15 16.71
N TRP A 781 1.12 -20.78 15.80
CA TRP A 781 -0.33 -20.62 15.74
C TRP A 781 -0.98 -21.26 16.98
N PHE A 782 -2.07 -20.70 17.50
CA PHE A 782 -2.63 -21.06 18.82
C PHE A 782 -2.89 -22.56 18.97
N TYR A 783 -3.63 -23.19 18.06
CA TYR A 783 -3.92 -24.63 18.13
C TYR A 783 -2.63 -25.49 18.12
N ILE A 784 -1.59 -25.09 17.36
CA ILE A 784 -0.31 -25.80 17.33
C ILE A 784 0.40 -25.69 18.69
N HIS A 785 0.29 -24.55 19.37
CA HIS A 785 0.80 -24.40 20.73
C HIS A 785 0.01 -25.29 21.70
N ALA A 786 -1.32 -25.14 21.75
CA ALA A 786 -2.19 -25.89 22.64
C ALA A 786 -1.94 -27.40 22.51
N GLN A 787 -2.03 -27.96 21.29
CA GLN A 787 -1.74 -29.37 21.01
C GLN A 787 -0.36 -29.81 21.53
N ARG A 788 0.68 -29.00 21.31
CA ARG A 788 2.06 -29.34 21.69
C ARG A 788 2.32 -29.30 23.19
N GLN A 789 1.63 -28.45 23.95
CA GLN A 789 1.80 -28.43 25.41
C GLN A 789 0.96 -29.54 26.03
N THR A 790 -0.31 -29.67 25.66
CA THR A 790 -1.19 -30.70 26.21
C THR A 790 -0.70 -32.11 25.91
N ARG A 791 -0.14 -32.37 24.72
CA ARG A 791 0.39 -33.70 24.36
C ARG A 791 1.61 -34.13 25.21
N LYS A 792 2.32 -33.20 25.85
CA LYS A 792 3.42 -33.54 26.79
C LYS A 792 2.92 -33.98 28.15
N ILE A 793 1.75 -33.49 28.57
CA ILE A 793 1.17 -33.75 29.89
C ILE A 793 0.05 -34.80 29.84
N HIS A 794 -0.52 -35.06 28.65
CA HIS A 794 -1.67 -35.93 28.43
C HIS A 794 -1.46 -37.32 29.07
N ARG A 795 -2.46 -37.72 29.87
CA ARG A 795 -2.52 -39.00 30.58
C ARG A 795 -3.95 -39.52 30.48
N PRO A 796 -4.20 -40.62 29.75
CA PRO A 796 -5.55 -41.16 29.53
C PRO A 796 -6.38 -41.29 30.82
N ASP A 797 -5.77 -41.85 31.87
CA ASP A 797 -6.43 -42.26 33.12
C ASP A 797 -6.37 -41.20 34.25
N ALA A 798 -6.00 -39.95 33.96
CA ALA A 798 -5.86 -38.92 34.99
C ALA A 798 -7.21 -38.33 35.43
N ALA A 799 -7.48 -38.40 36.74
CA ALA A 799 -8.62 -37.73 37.39
C ALA A 799 -8.11 -36.95 38.63
N PRO A 800 -8.25 -35.60 38.68
CA PRO A 800 -8.77 -34.72 37.63
C PRO A 800 -7.84 -34.65 36.39
N PRO A 801 -8.35 -34.13 35.26
CA PRO A 801 -7.55 -33.94 34.05
C PRO A 801 -6.31 -33.07 34.27
N VAL A 802 -5.18 -33.49 33.70
CA VAL A 802 -3.92 -32.75 33.74
C VAL A 802 -4.00 -31.44 32.96
N SER A 803 -3.53 -30.35 33.57
CA SER A 803 -3.55 -29.01 32.96
C SER A 803 -2.17 -28.31 32.97
N VAL A 804 -2.05 -27.26 32.16
CA VAL A 804 -0.89 -26.36 32.14
C VAL A 804 -1.32 -24.93 31.84
N THR A 805 -0.72 -23.97 32.55
CA THR A 805 -1.14 -22.56 32.56
C THR A 805 -0.07 -21.64 31.97
N TYR A 806 -0.50 -20.63 31.20
CA TYR A 806 0.34 -19.62 30.57
C TYR A 806 -0.32 -18.24 30.68
N TYR A 807 0.48 -17.17 30.68
CA TYR A 807 -0.06 -15.80 30.60
C TYR A 807 0.00 -15.29 29.16
N VAL A 808 -1.14 -14.86 28.61
CA VAL A 808 -1.27 -14.36 27.23
C VAL A 808 -1.69 -12.89 27.30
N PRO A 809 -1.01 -11.94 26.64
CA PRO A 809 -1.47 -10.56 26.58
C PRO A 809 -2.89 -10.49 25.99
N ILE A 810 -3.76 -9.62 26.52
CA ILE A 810 -5.19 -9.65 26.18
C ILE A 810 -5.44 -9.59 24.66
N GLN A 811 -4.76 -8.70 23.93
CA GLN A 811 -4.88 -8.61 22.47
C GLN A 811 -4.33 -9.84 21.72
N ASP A 812 -3.27 -10.49 22.25
CA ASP A 812 -2.75 -11.77 21.73
C ASP A 812 -3.75 -12.93 21.96
N TYR A 813 -4.58 -12.85 23.00
CA TYR A 813 -5.64 -13.82 23.28
C TYR A 813 -6.89 -13.60 22.41
N LEU A 814 -7.39 -12.38 22.35
CA LEU A 814 -8.62 -12.04 21.61
C LEU A 814 -8.52 -12.41 20.12
N PHE A 815 -7.35 -12.24 19.50
CA PHE A 815 -7.11 -12.56 18.08
C PHE A 815 -6.25 -13.82 17.87
N ARG A 816 -6.23 -14.76 18.83
CA ARG A 816 -5.35 -15.94 18.83
C ARG A 816 -5.52 -16.87 17.63
N TYR A 817 -6.69 -16.85 16.98
CA TYR A 817 -7.01 -17.68 15.82
C TYR A 817 -6.91 -16.95 14.46
N ASP A 818 -6.56 -15.66 14.43
CA ASP A 818 -6.38 -14.90 13.19
C ASP A 818 -5.27 -15.52 12.31
N ARG A 819 -4.12 -15.86 12.92
CA ARG A 819 -2.99 -16.47 12.21
C ARG A 819 -3.25 -17.95 11.95
N GLY A 820 -3.49 -18.25 10.68
CA GLY A 820 -3.86 -19.55 10.15
C GLY A 820 -5.37 -19.77 9.99
N ALA A 821 -6.21 -18.76 10.32
CA ALA A 821 -7.67 -18.83 10.40
C ALA A 821 -8.12 -20.16 11.07
N PHE A 822 -7.94 -20.19 12.39
CA PHE A 822 -7.81 -21.40 13.21
C PHE A 822 -6.66 -22.31 12.73
N TRP A 823 -6.97 -23.30 11.91
CA TRP A 823 -6.00 -24.24 11.30
C TRP A 823 -6.11 -24.34 9.78
N THR A 824 -7.09 -23.67 9.18
CA THR A 824 -7.42 -23.83 7.75
C THR A 824 -6.26 -23.43 6.83
N GLY A 825 -5.40 -22.50 7.28
CA GLY A 825 -4.19 -22.08 6.58
C GLY A 825 -3.23 -23.25 6.31
N ARG A 826 -3.24 -24.31 7.14
CA ARG A 826 -2.48 -25.54 6.87
C ARG A 826 -2.87 -26.19 5.54
N TYR A 827 -4.15 -26.14 5.15
CA TYR A 827 -4.60 -26.69 3.88
C TYR A 827 -4.09 -25.85 2.68
N ALA A 828 -3.88 -24.54 2.84
CA ALA A 828 -3.23 -23.72 1.82
C ALA A 828 -1.77 -24.14 1.58
N PHE A 829 -1.02 -24.46 2.64
CA PHE A 829 0.34 -25.03 2.50
C PHE A 829 0.31 -26.36 1.73
N SER A 830 -0.63 -27.27 2.03
CA SER A 830 -0.82 -28.51 1.28
C SER A 830 -1.19 -28.25 -0.18
N TYR A 831 -2.13 -27.33 -0.45
CA TYR A 831 -2.59 -26.97 -1.79
C TYR A 831 -1.45 -26.42 -2.66
N PHE A 832 -0.57 -25.57 -2.11
CA PHE A 832 0.59 -25.03 -2.84
C PHE A 832 1.87 -25.88 -2.70
N ILE A 833 1.77 -27.15 -2.26
CA ILE A 833 2.90 -28.10 -2.06
C ILE A 833 4.06 -27.43 -1.27
N THR A 834 3.72 -26.55 -0.34
CA THR A 834 4.68 -25.76 0.44
C THR A 834 4.91 -26.45 1.78
N PRO A 835 6.15 -26.75 2.18
CA PRO A 835 6.43 -27.44 3.44
C PRO A 835 5.85 -26.70 4.64
N PHE A 836 5.04 -27.36 5.48
CA PHE A 836 4.43 -26.74 6.67
C PHE A 836 5.38 -26.73 7.86
N ASN A 837 6.26 -25.72 7.96
CA ASN A 837 7.28 -25.62 9.00
C ASN A 837 7.36 -24.19 9.60
N ARG A 838 8.35 -23.92 10.47
CA ARG A 838 8.49 -22.60 11.11
C ARG A 838 8.95 -21.50 10.15
N ILE A 839 9.84 -21.83 9.21
CA ILE A 839 10.44 -20.88 8.27
C ILE A 839 9.40 -20.44 7.24
N THR A 840 8.69 -21.39 6.63
CA THR A 840 7.68 -21.10 5.62
C THR A 840 6.48 -20.35 6.19
N ARG A 841 6.01 -20.68 7.41
CA ARG A 841 5.00 -19.87 8.12
C ARG A 841 5.47 -18.46 8.44
N TYR A 842 6.75 -18.24 8.73
CA TYR A 842 7.30 -16.90 8.96
C TYR A 842 7.37 -16.08 7.66
N ILE A 843 7.81 -16.68 6.56
CA ILE A 843 7.91 -16.01 5.25
C ILE A 843 6.53 -15.68 4.67
N LEU A 844 5.56 -16.59 4.79
CA LEU A 844 4.21 -16.43 4.25
C LEU A 844 3.22 -15.81 5.23
N ASP A 845 3.68 -15.31 6.39
CA ASP A 845 2.82 -14.90 7.50
C ASP A 845 1.73 -13.90 7.11
N THR A 846 2.09 -12.88 6.32
CA THR A 846 1.18 -11.85 5.79
C THR A 846 -0.01 -12.44 5.02
N PHE A 847 0.14 -13.59 4.36
CA PHE A 847 -0.94 -14.26 3.64
C PHE A 847 -1.82 -15.14 4.54
N MET A 848 -1.38 -15.41 5.77
CA MET A 848 -2.00 -16.35 6.71
C MET A 848 -2.87 -15.65 7.77
N HIS A 849 -3.20 -14.36 7.59
CA HIS A 849 -4.20 -13.67 8.40
C HIS A 849 -5.60 -13.82 7.80
N THR A 850 -6.63 -13.84 8.63
CA THR A 850 -8.02 -14.14 8.22
C THR A 850 -8.50 -13.27 7.06
N ARG A 851 -8.33 -11.94 7.14
CA ARG A 851 -8.75 -11.00 6.07
C ARG A 851 -8.20 -11.39 4.69
N VAL A 852 -6.91 -11.74 4.62
CA VAL A 852 -6.24 -12.09 3.36
C VAL A 852 -6.66 -13.49 2.90
N MET A 853 -6.78 -14.44 3.83
CA MET A 853 -7.20 -15.82 3.54
C MET A 853 -8.64 -15.88 3.02
N TYR A 854 -9.59 -15.19 3.67
CA TYR A 854 -10.99 -15.16 3.26
C TYR A 854 -11.16 -14.50 1.89
N HIS A 855 -10.50 -13.37 1.62
CA HIS A 855 -10.56 -12.75 0.29
C HIS A 855 -9.99 -13.69 -0.80
N ALA A 856 -8.85 -14.33 -0.56
CA ALA A 856 -8.30 -15.33 -1.48
C ALA A 856 -9.24 -16.54 -1.68
N LEU A 857 -9.93 -16.98 -0.63
CA LEU A 857 -10.90 -18.09 -0.66
C LEU A 857 -12.16 -17.73 -1.49
N HIS A 858 -12.67 -16.49 -1.36
CA HIS A 858 -13.80 -16.02 -2.14
C HIS A 858 -13.47 -15.87 -3.63
N GLU A 859 -12.34 -15.24 -3.95
CA GLU A 859 -11.91 -14.98 -5.34
C GLU A 859 -11.45 -16.24 -6.09
N SER A 860 -10.88 -17.23 -5.38
CA SER A 860 -10.57 -18.54 -5.96
C SER A 860 -11.80 -19.43 -6.16
N GLY A 861 -12.88 -19.20 -5.40
CA GLY A 861 -14.07 -20.06 -5.37
C GLY A 861 -13.86 -21.38 -4.61
N LEU A 862 -12.70 -21.58 -3.97
CA LEU A 862 -12.36 -22.80 -3.21
C LEU A 862 -13.25 -23.03 -1.98
N SER A 863 -14.03 -22.04 -1.55
CA SER A 863 -15.06 -22.20 -0.50
C SER A 863 -16.10 -23.28 -0.84
N LYS A 864 -16.33 -23.58 -2.13
CA LYS A 864 -17.24 -24.64 -2.59
C LYS A 864 -16.71 -26.07 -2.38
N GLN A 865 -15.44 -26.21 -2.01
CA GLN A 865 -14.75 -27.49 -1.82
C GLN A 865 -14.46 -27.80 -0.34
N HIS A 866 -14.82 -26.89 0.56
CA HIS A 866 -14.53 -26.97 1.99
C HIS A 866 -15.84 -26.93 2.78
N ILE A 867 -15.92 -27.77 3.82
CA ILE A 867 -16.89 -27.58 4.89
C ILE A 867 -16.32 -26.47 5.76
N ILE A 868 -17.00 -25.33 5.79
CA ILE A 868 -16.68 -24.19 6.65
C ILE A 868 -17.98 -23.75 7.31
N GLN A 869 -18.32 -24.40 8.43
CA GLN A 869 -19.62 -24.28 9.09
C GLN A 869 -19.48 -24.48 10.60
N ASP A 870 -20.37 -23.84 11.34
CA ASP A 870 -20.49 -23.99 12.78
C ASP A 870 -21.91 -24.47 13.09
N VAL A 871 -22.00 -25.47 13.97
CA VAL A 871 -23.27 -26.10 14.36
C VAL A 871 -23.28 -26.34 15.86
N ALA A 872 -24.39 -26.00 16.51
CA ALA A 872 -24.57 -26.14 17.94
C ALA A 872 -25.50 -27.32 18.25
N VAL A 873 -25.14 -28.15 19.23
CA VAL A 873 -25.98 -29.25 19.75
C VAL A 873 -26.12 -29.14 21.27
N PRO A 874 -27.23 -29.63 21.87
CA PRO A 874 -27.38 -29.65 23.33
C PRO A 874 -26.21 -30.39 24.01
N TYR A 875 -25.83 -29.95 25.22
CA TYR A 875 -24.71 -30.54 25.98
C TYR A 875 -24.83 -32.07 26.12
N LYS A 876 -26.05 -32.59 26.34
CA LYS A 876 -26.38 -34.02 26.45
C LYS A 876 -26.07 -34.81 25.16
N ALA A 877 -26.10 -34.18 23.98
CA ALA A 877 -25.86 -34.80 22.67
C ALA A 877 -24.40 -34.74 22.18
N THR A 878 -23.52 -34.00 22.87
CA THR A 878 -22.12 -33.74 22.46
C THR A 878 -21.30 -35.01 22.18
N GLY A 879 -21.44 -36.03 23.04
CA GLY A 879 -20.71 -37.30 22.89
C GLY A 879 -21.16 -38.11 21.68
N GLU A 880 -22.47 -38.18 21.43
CA GLU A 880 -23.03 -38.84 20.25
C GLU A 880 -22.63 -38.11 18.97
N PHE A 881 -22.69 -36.77 18.98
CA PHE A 881 -22.34 -35.97 17.82
C PHE A 881 -20.85 -36.08 17.46
N LEU A 882 -19.95 -36.10 18.45
CA LEU A 882 -18.52 -36.38 18.20
C LEU A 882 -18.31 -37.77 17.59
N ALA A 883 -18.98 -38.80 18.12
CA ALA A 883 -18.87 -40.16 17.58
C ALA A 883 -19.38 -40.24 16.13
N TRP A 884 -20.41 -39.48 15.78
CA TRP A 884 -20.89 -39.35 14.40
C TRP A 884 -19.90 -38.59 13.50
N LEU A 885 -19.22 -37.56 14.02
CA LEU A 885 -18.24 -36.76 13.29
C LEU A 885 -16.90 -37.45 13.03
N ASP A 886 -16.48 -38.43 13.83
CA ASP A 886 -15.23 -39.20 13.64
C ASP A 886 -15.24 -40.05 12.34
N ASN A 887 -16.43 -40.37 11.81
CA ASN A 887 -16.56 -41.12 10.56
C ASN A 887 -16.15 -40.28 9.33
N LYS A 888 -15.29 -40.84 8.47
CA LYS A 888 -14.84 -40.21 7.21
C LYS A 888 -15.93 -39.98 6.16
N GLU A 889 -17.04 -40.71 6.24
CA GLU A 889 -18.18 -40.53 5.33
C GLU A 889 -19.12 -39.38 5.75
N THR A 890 -18.97 -38.88 6.97
CA THR A 890 -19.74 -37.76 7.54
C THR A 890 -18.89 -36.50 7.64
N PHE A 891 -17.77 -36.54 8.37
CA PHE A 891 -16.78 -35.46 8.46
C PHE A 891 -15.34 -36.00 8.54
N GLY A 892 -15.00 -36.76 9.58
CA GLY A 892 -13.75 -37.51 9.75
C GLY A 892 -12.47 -36.68 9.65
N ALA A 893 -12.54 -35.41 10.01
CA ALA A 893 -11.44 -34.46 9.97
C ALA A 893 -11.19 -33.83 11.35
N TYR A 894 -9.92 -33.55 11.63
CA TYR A 894 -9.48 -32.90 12.87
C TYR A 894 -8.47 -31.79 12.55
N PRO A 895 -8.38 -30.75 13.39
CA PRO A 895 -9.15 -30.58 14.63
C PRO A 895 -10.56 -29.98 14.43
N ILE A 896 -11.33 -29.94 15.52
CA ILE A 896 -12.69 -29.37 15.62
C ILE A 896 -12.72 -28.38 16.78
N TRP A 897 -13.39 -27.23 16.61
CA TRP A 897 -13.50 -26.21 17.66
C TRP A 897 -14.73 -26.46 18.52
N LEU A 898 -14.60 -26.19 19.83
CA LEU A 898 -15.69 -26.27 20.79
C LEU A 898 -15.89 -24.89 21.42
N CYS A 899 -17.13 -24.40 21.44
CA CYS A 899 -17.47 -23.17 22.15
C CYS A 899 -18.82 -23.34 22.89
N PRO A 900 -18.84 -23.22 24.23
CA PRO A 900 -20.07 -23.24 25.02
C PRO A 900 -20.89 -21.96 24.80
N LEU A 901 -22.20 -22.11 24.57
CA LEU A 901 -23.15 -21.04 24.24
C LEU A 901 -24.48 -21.21 24.99
N HIS A 902 -25.09 -20.10 25.37
CA HIS A 902 -26.50 -20.04 25.80
C HIS A 902 -27.43 -19.81 24.62
N HIS A 903 -28.74 -19.95 24.81
CA HIS A 903 -29.74 -19.52 23.82
C HIS A 903 -29.82 -17.97 23.71
N SER A 904 -29.77 -17.40 22.50
CA SER A 904 -30.04 -15.96 22.27
C SER A 904 -31.52 -15.66 22.04
N GLN A 905 -31.93 -14.46 22.42
CA GLN A 905 -33.28 -13.92 22.23
C GLN A 905 -33.55 -13.45 20.78
N GLY A 906 -32.50 -13.34 19.95
CA GLY A 906 -32.61 -12.94 18.55
C GLY A 906 -33.49 -13.89 17.73
N ILE A 907 -34.18 -13.35 16.73
CA ILE A 907 -35.27 -14.04 16.02
C ILE A 907 -34.87 -15.38 15.37
N MET A 908 -33.60 -15.55 15.01
CA MET A 908 -33.06 -16.81 14.44
C MET A 908 -32.23 -17.64 15.44
N ALA A 909 -31.96 -17.12 16.63
CA ALA A 909 -31.38 -17.90 17.72
C ALA A 909 -32.46 -18.68 18.49
N ARG A 910 -33.69 -18.13 18.57
CA ARG A 910 -34.90 -18.84 19.04
C ARG A 910 -35.33 -19.95 18.07
N GLY A 911 -36.01 -20.97 18.59
CA GLY A 911 -36.60 -22.06 17.79
C GLY A 911 -38.10 -21.86 17.61
N ALA A 912 -38.72 -22.58 16.67
CA ALA A 912 -40.16 -22.49 16.39
C ALA A 912 -41.07 -22.80 17.59
N GLU A 913 -40.58 -23.49 18.62
CA GLU A 913 -41.34 -23.87 19.83
C GLU A 913 -41.22 -22.86 21.00
N ALA A 914 -40.36 -21.84 20.89
CA ALA A 914 -40.07 -20.91 21.99
C ALA A 914 -41.15 -19.82 22.16
N GLY A 915 -41.93 -19.91 23.24
CA GLY A 915 -43.03 -19.00 23.54
C GLY A 915 -42.61 -17.51 23.72
N PRO A 916 -43.57 -16.56 23.69
CA PRO A 916 -43.28 -15.12 23.74
C PRO A 916 -42.52 -14.73 25.02
N HIS A 917 -42.88 -15.31 26.16
CA HIS A 917 -42.23 -15.15 27.45
C HIS A 917 -41.69 -16.48 27.97
N GLN A 918 -40.77 -17.11 27.24
CA GLN A 918 -39.82 -18.02 27.88
C GLN A 918 -38.84 -17.14 28.65
N SER A 919 -39.23 -16.78 29.87
CA SER A 919 -38.32 -16.23 30.87
C SER A 919 -37.15 -17.19 31.03
N LEU A 920 -35.97 -16.64 31.30
CA LEU A 920 -34.94 -17.39 32.03
C LEU A 920 -35.67 -18.05 33.21
N LYS A 921 -35.75 -19.39 33.23
CA LYS A 921 -36.28 -20.09 34.40
C LYS A 921 -35.38 -19.73 35.58
N GLU A 922 -35.93 -19.77 36.79
CA GLU A 922 -35.08 -19.73 37.99
C GLU A 922 -33.99 -20.80 37.85
N GLU A 923 -32.74 -20.39 38.06
CA GLU A 923 -31.55 -21.20 37.79
C GLU A 923 -31.57 -22.49 38.63
N ASP A 924 -31.96 -23.60 38.02
CA ASP A 924 -31.55 -24.92 38.48
C ASP A 924 -30.16 -25.18 37.89
N PRO A 925 -29.07 -25.13 38.69
CA PRO A 925 -27.71 -25.27 38.18
C PRO A 925 -27.39 -26.65 37.61
N ASP A 926 -28.28 -27.65 37.78
CA ASP A 926 -28.16 -28.98 37.16
C ASP A 926 -28.98 -29.12 35.84
N ASP A 927 -29.77 -28.12 35.41
CA ASP A 927 -30.56 -28.20 34.17
C ASP A 927 -29.76 -27.80 32.91
N ASP A 928 -29.00 -28.77 32.40
CA ASP A 928 -28.24 -28.72 31.13
C ASP A 928 -29.11 -28.39 29.88
N ASP A 929 -30.46 -28.33 29.96
CA ASP A 929 -31.34 -28.21 28.78
C ASP A 929 -31.24 -26.87 28.02
N ASP A 930 -30.85 -25.78 28.68
CA ASP A 930 -30.67 -24.45 28.04
C ASP A 930 -29.24 -24.20 27.49
N CYS A 931 -28.33 -25.18 27.59
CA CYS A 931 -26.92 -25.06 27.17
C CYS A 931 -26.60 -25.78 25.85
N LEU A 932 -25.97 -25.05 24.92
CA LEU A 932 -25.57 -25.53 23.60
C LEU A 932 -24.04 -25.53 23.45
N MET A 933 -23.48 -26.60 22.90
CA MET A 933 -22.06 -26.68 22.52
C MET A 933 -21.93 -26.47 21.01
N ASN A 934 -21.24 -25.42 20.59
CA ASN A 934 -20.88 -25.19 19.20
C ASN A 934 -19.72 -26.10 18.78
N PHE A 935 -19.83 -26.67 17.58
CA PHE A 935 -18.80 -27.43 16.89
C PHE A 935 -18.40 -26.66 15.62
N GLY A 936 -17.20 -26.07 15.62
CA GLY A 936 -16.62 -25.41 14.45
C GLY A 936 -15.97 -26.44 13.52
N LEU A 937 -16.59 -26.67 12.36
CA LEU A 937 -16.23 -27.69 11.37
C LEU A 937 -15.57 -27.03 10.16
N TRP A 938 -14.24 -27.03 10.13
CA TRP A 938 -13.44 -26.36 9.09
C TRP A 938 -12.40 -27.32 8.46
N ALA A 939 -12.77 -27.97 7.35
CA ALA A 939 -11.92 -28.92 6.61
C ALA A 939 -12.29 -29.03 5.11
N PRO A 940 -11.36 -29.45 4.22
CA PRO A 940 -11.70 -29.86 2.86
C PRO A 940 -12.64 -31.07 2.89
N SER A 941 -13.65 -31.10 2.00
CA SER A 941 -14.52 -32.27 1.88
C SER A 941 -13.85 -33.39 1.06
N PRO A 942 -14.03 -34.68 1.42
CA PRO A 942 -13.64 -35.81 0.57
C PRO A 942 -14.39 -35.84 -0.77
N HIS A 943 -15.51 -35.13 -0.88
CA HIS A 943 -16.35 -35.02 -2.07
C HIS A 943 -16.16 -33.69 -2.84
N ALA A 944 -15.04 -32.97 -2.62
CA ALA A 944 -14.76 -31.68 -3.24
C ALA A 944 -14.87 -31.62 -4.78
N THR A 945 -14.75 -32.76 -5.47
CA THR A 945 -14.87 -32.88 -6.94
C THR A 945 -16.24 -33.37 -7.42
N ASP A 946 -17.14 -33.76 -6.53
CA ASP A 946 -18.51 -34.20 -6.85
C ASP A 946 -19.52 -33.30 -6.11
N THR A 947 -20.12 -32.38 -6.85
CA THR A 947 -21.10 -31.43 -6.30
C THR A 947 -22.33 -32.13 -5.71
N GLY A 948 -22.77 -33.27 -6.28
CA GLY A 948 -23.90 -34.03 -5.76
C GLY A 948 -23.59 -34.67 -4.41
N ALA A 949 -22.45 -35.36 -4.33
CA ALA A 949 -22.00 -35.97 -3.08
C ALA A 949 -21.65 -34.91 -2.00
N PHE A 950 -21.09 -33.76 -2.38
CA PHE A 950 -20.85 -32.64 -1.47
C PHE A 950 -22.15 -32.07 -0.89
N ILE A 951 -23.17 -31.80 -1.72
CA ILE A 951 -24.49 -31.37 -1.25
C ILE A 951 -25.10 -32.42 -0.32
N ALA A 952 -25.03 -33.71 -0.69
CA ALA A 952 -25.53 -34.81 0.14
C ALA A 952 -24.79 -34.97 1.48
N GLN A 953 -23.50 -34.63 1.56
CA GLN A 953 -22.75 -34.60 2.82
C GLN A 953 -23.23 -33.45 3.73
N ASN A 954 -23.38 -32.25 3.16
CA ASN A 954 -23.85 -31.09 3.90
C ASN A 954 -25.28 -31.27 4.43
N ARG A 955 -26.19 -31.86 3.62
CA ARG A 955 -27.54 -32.19 4.07
C ARG A 955 -27.56 -33.23 5.19
N ARG A 956 -26.75 -34.28 5.11
CA ARG A 956 -26.60 -35.27 6.21
C ARG A 956 -26.14 -34.63 7.53
N LEU A 957 -25.24 -33.65 7.48
CA LEU A 957 -24.83 -32.87 8.64
C LEU A 957 -25.99 -32.02 9.20
N GLU A 958 -26.68 -31.28 8.33
CA GLU A 958 -27.86 -30.48 8.68
C GLU A 958 -29.00 -31.31 9.28
N ASP A 959 -29.26 -32.49 8.73
CA ASP A 959 -30.27 -33.44 9.21
C ASP A 959 -29.88 -34.02 10.58
N LYS A 960 -28.61 -34.42 10.80
CA LYS A 960 -28.16 -34.96 12.10
C LYS A 960 -28.15 -33.90 13.20
N VAL A 961 -27.80 -32.66 12.87
CA VAL A 961 -27.90 -31.53 13.82
C VAL A 961 -29.36 -31.32 14.23
N ARG A 962 -30.31 -31.35 13.29
CA ARG A 962 -31.75 -31.25 13.58
C ARG A 962 -32.27 -32.43 14.40
N GLU A 963 -31.83 -33.66 14.09
CA GLU A 963 -32.17 -34.88 14.84
C GLU A 963 -31.80 -34.80 16.32
N LEU A 964 -30.66 -34.17 16.63
CA LEU A 964 -30.16 -33.96 17.99
C LEU A 964 -30.74 -32.72 18.70
N GLY A 965 -31.75 -32.06 18.11
CA GLY A 965 -32.31 -30.80 18.65
C GLY A 965 -31.36 -29.60 18.54
N GLY A 966 -30.29 -29.71 17.74
CA GLY A 966 -29.31 -28.66 17.50
C GLY A 966 -29.70 -27.67 16.40
N LYS A 967 -28.82 -26.69 16.17
CA LYS A 967 -28.99 -25.62 15.17
C LYS A 967 -27.72 -25.36 14.39
N LYS A 968 -27.88 -24.84 13.18
CA LYS A 968 -26.78 -24.41 12.31
C LYS A 968 -26.73 -22.89 12.20
N TRP A 969 -25.53 -22.29 12.24
CA TRP A 969 -25.37 -20.85 12.11
C TRP A 969 -25.37 -20.42 10.64
N LEU A 970 -26.20 -19.41 10.34
CA LEU A 970 -26.57 -19.04 8.96
C LEU A 970 -25.59 -18.06 8.28
N TYR A 971 -24.42 -17.81 8.88
CA TYR A 971 -23.33 -17.10 8.21
C TYR A 971 -22.77 -17.88 7.01
N ALA A 972 -22.90 -19.21 7.06
CA ALA A 972 -22.51 -20.16 6.03
C ALA A 972 -23.69 -20.52 5.10
N HIS A 973 -23.38 -21.22 4.02
CA HIS A 973 -24.36 -21.76 3.08
C HIS A 973 -25.33 -22.76 3.72
N ALA A 974 -26.62 -22.59 3.50
CA ALA A 974 -27.68 -23.52 3.93
C ALA A 974 -28.12 -24.44 2.77
N TYR A 975 -28.22 -25.74 3.02
CA TYR A 975 -28.63 -26.77 2.05
C TYR A 975 -30.02 -27.37 2.34
N TYR A 976 -30.73 -26.82 3.34
CA TYR A 976 -32.15 -27.03 3.59
C TYR A 976 -33.01 -26.67 2.37
N THR A 977 -34.12 -27.38 2.17
CA THR A 977 -35.27 -26.90 1.40
C THR A 977 -36.00 -25.79 2.16
N GLU A 978 -36.95 -25.10 1.51
CA GLU A 978 -37.71 -24.03 2.16
C GLU A 978 -38.53 -24.56 3.35
N ASP A 979 -39.17 -25.71 3.19
CA ASP A 979 -40.00 -26.34 4.24
C ASP A 979 -39.14 -26.85 5.40
N GLU A 980 -37.96 -27.42 5.12
CA GLU A 980 -36.99 -27.82 6.14
C GLU A 980 -36.43 -26.64 6.92
N PHE A 981 -36.23 -25.49 6.26
CA PHE A 981 -35.76 -24.27 6.91
C PHE A 981 -36.82 -23.69 7.85
N TRP A 982 -38.07 -23.55 7.37
CA TRP A 982 -39.16 -22.98 8.15
C TRP A 982 -39.81 -23.95 9.15
N SER A 983 -39.38 -25.21 9.23
CA SER A 983 -39.68 -26.09 10.36
C SER A 983 -38.77 -25.84 11.57
N ILE A 984 -37.61 -25.20 11.37
CA ILE A 984 -36.64 -24.87 12.43
C ILE A 984 -36.94 -23.49 13.04
N TYR A 985 -37.35 -22.52 12.21
CA TYR A 985 -37.56 -21.12 12.59
C TYR A 985 -39.04 -20.70 12.47
N ASP A 986 -39.52 -19.83 13.37
CA ASP A 986 -40.91 -19.35 13.35
C ASP A 986 -41.17 -18.39 12.17
N ARG A 987 -41.60 -18.97 11.04
CA ARG A 987 -41.99 -18.23 9.84
C ARG A 987 -43.12 -17.23 10.11
N LYS A 988 -44.11 -17.58 10.95
CA LYS A 988 -45.30 -16.74 11.18
C LYS A 988 -44.93 -15.43 11.88
N ARG A 989 -44.14 -15.52 12.95
CA ARG A 989 -43.63 -14.34 13.67
C ARG A 989 -42.68 -13.52 12.80
N TYR A 990 -41.82 -14.18 12.04
CA TYR A 990 -40.89 -13.50 11.13
C TYR A 990 -41.61 -12.71 10.01
N ASP A 991 -42.60 -13.32 9.34
CA ASP A 991 -43.38 -12.67 8.29
C ASP A 991 -44.25 -11.53 8.86
N ALA A 992 -44.85 -11.70 10.05
CA ALA A 992 -45.60 -10.64 10.73
C ALA A 992 -44.72 -9.41 11.09
N LEU A 993 -43.47 -9.63 11.52
CA LEU A 993 -42.51 -8.55 11.78
C LEU A 993 -42.07 -7.86 10.48
N ARG A 994 -41.91 -8.61 9.38
CA ARG A 994 -41.63 -8.03 8.05
C ARG A 994 -42.78 -7.18 7.54
N GLU A 995 -44.02 -7.56 7.80
CA GLU A 995 -45.20 -6.74 7.46
C GLU A 995 -45.25 -5.48 8.33
N LYS A 996 -45.10 -5.63 9.66
CA LYS A 996 -45.09 -4.52 10.63
C LYS A 996 -44.03 -3.46 10.34
N TYR A 997 -42.84 -3.87 9.88
CA TYR A 997 -41.71 -2.98 9.57
C TYR A 997 -41.45 -2.82 8.06
N HIS A 998 -42.49 -2.98 7.23
CA HIS A 998 -42.51 -2.65 5.79
C HIS A 998 -41.44 -3.36 4.91
N ALA A 999 -40.88 -4.45 5.40
CA ALA A 999 -39.77 -5.19 4.82
C ALA A 999 -40.17 -6.34 3.88
N THR A 1000 -41.47 -6.52 3.61
CA THR A 1000 -42.01 -7.61 2.78
C THR A 1000 -41.41 -7.67 1.37
N HIS A 1001 -41.06 -6.51 0.80
CA HIS A 1001 -40.45 -6.37 -0.53
C HIS A 1001 -38.93 -6.70 -0.59
N LEU A 1002 -38.27 -6.84 0.56
CA LEU A 1002 -36.87 -7.30 0.63
C LEU A 1002 -36.81 -8.82 0.53
N PRO A 1003 -35.67 -9.44 0.14
CA PRO A 1003 -35.52 -10.89 0.22
C PRO A 1003 -35.74 -11.39 1.65
N ASP A 1004 -36.44 -12.51 1.80
CA ASP A 1004 -36.53 -13.22 3.09
C ASP A 1004 -35.19 -13.88 3.46
N LEU A 1005 -35.11 -14.43 4.67
CA LEU A 1005 -33.88 -15.04 5.16
C LEU A 1005 -33.49 -16.29 4.36
N TYR A 1006 -34.44 -17.18 4.05
CA TYR A 1006 -34.18 -18.38 3.25
C TYR A 1006 -33.59 -18.02 1.88
N GLN A 1007 -34.17 -17.02 1.20
CA GLN A 1007 -33.66 -16.45 -0.05
C GLN A 1007 -32.26 -15.84 0.07
N LYS A 1008 -31.81 -15.43 1.25
CA LYS A 1008 -30.44 -14.94 1.50
C LYS A 1008 -29.42 -16.05 1.79
N VAL A 1009 -29.84 -17.20 2.35
CA VAL A 1009 -28.92 -18.25 2.85
C VAL A 1009 -28.85 -19.51 1.99
N ARG A 1010 -29.90 -19.78 1.19
CA ARG A 1010 -30.04 -21.01 0.40
C ARG A 1010 -28.96 -21.16 -0.68
N VAL A 1011 -28.53 -22.40 -0.91
CA VAL A 1011 -27.78 -22.81 -2.10
C VAL A 1011 -28.76 -23.28 -3.18
N ASN A 1012 -28.37 -23.18 -4.46
CA ASN A 1012 -29.13 -23.87 -5.50
C ASN A 1012 -28.87 -25.38 -5.43
N LEU A 1013 -29.89 -26.14 -4.99
CA LEU A 1013 -29.81 -27.59 -4.80
C LEU A 1013 -29.90 -28.40 -6.11
N SER A 1014 -30.28 -27.78 -7.23
CA SER A 1014 -30.24 -28.47 -8.52
C SER A 1014 -28.78 -28.64 -8.99
N PRO A 1015 -28.27 -29.86 -9.24
CA PRO A 1015 -27.02 -30.02 -9.96
C PRO A 1015 -27.17 -29.35 -11.33
N THR A 1016 -26.22 -28.49 -11.70
CA THR A 1016 -26.32 -27.66 -12.90
C THR A 1016 -26.43 -28.50 -14.17
N GLY A 1017 -27.65 -28.56 -14.72
CA GLY A 1017 -27.89 -28.81 -16.14
C GLY A 1017 -27.49 -30.18 -16.66
N ALA A 1018 -28.08 -31.27 -16.14
CA ALA A 1018 -28.26 -32.48 -16.93
C ALA A 1018 -29.24 -32.19 -18.10
N GLY A 1019 -28.77 -31.51 -19.15
CA GLY A 1019 -29.57 -31.13 -20.31
C GLY A 1019 -29.20 -29.81 -21.01
N ALA A 1020 -28.31 -28.98 -20.45
CA ALA A 1020 -27.82 -27.78 -21.15
C ALA A 1020 -26.56 -28.15 -21.96
N THR A 1021 -26.59 -27.93 -23.29
CA THR A 1021 -25.39 -28.08 -24.13
C THR A 1021 -24.39 -26.98 -23.81
N GLU A 1022 -23.43 -27.30 -22.95
CA GLU A 1022 -22.34 -26.40 -22.57
C GLU A 1022 -21.53 -25.99 -23.81
N GLY A 1023 -21.42 -24.67 -24.05
CA GLY A 1023 -20.63 -24.15 -25.16
C GLY A 1023 -19.15 -24.47 -24.95
N TRP A 1024 -18.43 -24.82 -26.03
CA TRP A 1024 -17.01 -25.19 -25.98
C TRP A 1024 -16.13 -24.16 -25.25
N VAL A 1025 -16.46 -22.86 -25.37
CA VAL A 1025 -15.77 -21.76 -24.69
C VAL A 1025 -15.96 -21.82 -23.16
N ASP A 1026 -17.15 -22.15 -22.67
CA ASP A 1026 -17.44 -22.18 -21.24
C ASP A 1026 -16.93 -23.49 -20.60
N TRP A 1027 -17.04 -24.61 -21.33
CA TRP A 1027 -16.34 -25.85 -20.99
C TRP A 1027 -14.82 -25.64 -20.86
N ALA A 1028 -14.19 -24.96 -21.82
CA ALA A 1028 -12.75 -24.69 -21.81
C ALA A 1028 -12.34 -23.74 -20.67
N LYS A 1029 -13.15 -22.71 -20.38
CA LYS A 1029 -12.93 -21.83 -19.20
C LYS A 1029 -13.04 -22.61 -17.89
N ARG A 1030 -14.07 -23.46 -17.75
CA ARG A 1030 -14.27 -24.29 -16.55
C ARG A 1030 -13.08 -25.23 -16.35
N MET A 1031 -12.69 -25.99 -17.38
CA MET A 1031 -11.49 -26.84 -17.40
C MET A 1031 -10.24 -26.08 -16.96
N ALA A 1032 -9.98 -24.90 -17.52
CA ALA A 1032 -8.81 -24.09 -17.19
C ALA A 1032 -8.84 -23.56 -15.75
N TRP A 1033 -10.03 -23.27 -15.21
CA TRP A 1033 -10.22 -22.78 -13.84
C TRP A 1033 -10.10 -23.88 -12.78
N GLU A 1034 -10.65 -25.06 -13.07
CA GLU A 1034 -10.64 -26.24 -12.19
C GLU A 1034 -9.28 -26.96 -12.19
N THR A 1035 -8.41 -26.68 -13.16
CA THR A 1035 -7.04 -27.21 -13.19
C THR A 1035 -6.21 -26.61 -12.07
N TRP A 1036 -5.76 -27.45 -11.14
CA TRP A 1036 -4.79 -27.06 -10.11
C TRP A 1036 -3.47 -26.56 -10.73
N PRO A 1037 -2.85 -25.46 -10.26
CA PRO A 1037 -3.23 -24.60 -9.12
C PRO A 1037 -3.93 -23.28 -9.52
N VAL A 1038 -4.56 -23.19 -10.70
CA VAL A 1038 -4.94 -21.92 -11.36
C VAL A 1038 -5.88 -21.06 -10.49
N CYS A 1039 -6.98 -21.62 -9.99
CA CYS A 1039 -7.94 -20.88 -9.16
C CYS A 1039 -7.31 -20.38 -7.84
N GLY A 1040 -6.46 -21.18 -7.19
CA GLY A 1040 -5.74 -20.78 -5.98
C GLY A 1040 -4.73 -19.66 -6.25
N LEU A 1041 -3.95 -19.74 -7.33
CA LEU A 1041 -3.02 -18.68 -7.73
C LEU A 1041 -3.76 -17.38 -8.07
N TYR A 1042 -4.94 -17.46 -8.71
CA TYR A 1042 -5.78 -16.30 -8.95
C TYR A 1042 -6.29 -15.68 -7.64
N GLY A 1043 -6.73 -16.49 -6.67
CA GLY A 1043 -7.13 -16.03 -5.34
C GLY A 1043 -6.00 -15.29 -4.61
N VAL A 1044 -4.78 -15.83 -4.64
CA VAL A 1044 -3.58 -15.15 -4.08
C VAL A 1044 -3.27 -13.85 -4.83
N TYR A 1045 -3.32 -13.85 -6.17
CA TYR A 1045 -3.14 -12.65 -6.99
C TYR A 1045 -4.19 -11.57 -6.69
N ARG A 1046 -5.44 -11.96 -6.43
CA ARG A 1046 -6.53 -11.04 -6.09
C ARG A 1046 -6.42 -10.50 -4.68
N ALA A 1047 -6.10 -11.33 -3.69
CA ALA A 1047 -5.83 -10.88 -2.32
C ALA A 1047 -4.58 -9.97 -2.25
N TRP A 1048 -3.61 -10.18 -3.14
CA TRP A 1048 -2.51 -9.25 -3.35
C TRP A 1048 -3.02 -7.94 -3.98
N ARG A 1049 -3.63 -8.00 -5.17
CA ARG A 1049 -4.07 -6.80 -5.91
C ARG A 1049 -5.17 -5.98 -5.23
N GLY A 1050 -6.02 -6.59 -4.41
CA GLY A 1050 -7.07 -5.93 -3.63
C GLY A 1050 -6.51 -5.05 -2.51
N GLY A 1051 -5.27 -5.29 -2.09
CA GLY A 1051 -4.59 -4.48 -1.11
C GLY A 1051 -4.93 -4.80 0.35
N ASP A 1052 -5.59 -5.92 0.64
CA ASP A 1052 -5.94 -6.31 2.01
C ASP A 1052 -4.72 -6.57 2.89
N TYR A 1053 -3.57 -6.89 2.28
CA TYR A 1053 -2.28 -6.92 2.99
C TYR A 1053 -1.80 -5.53 3.47
N TYR A 1054 -2.32 -4.43 2.93
CA TYR A 1054 -2.06 -3.08 3.45
C TYR A 1054 -2.91 -2.75 4.70
N LEU A 1055 -4.08 -3.39 4.89
CA LEU A 1055 -4.88 -3.22 6.11
C LEU A 1055 -4.14 -3.68 7.37
N ILE A 1056 -3.11 -4.51 7.21
CA ILE A 1056 -2.20 -4.97 8.28
C ILE A 1056 -1.13 -3.92 8.59
N LYS A 1057 -0.79 -3.02 7.64
CA LYS A 1057 0.28 -2.01 7.82
C LYS A 1057 -0.17 -0.69 8.45
N SER A 1058 -1.46 -0.34 8.42
CA SER A 1058 -1.93 0.99 8.86
C SER A 1058 -2.30 1.08 10.36
N LYS A 1059 -2.17 -0.01 11.11
CA LYS A 1059 -2.91 -0.20 12.37
C LYS A 1059 -2.13 -0.85 13.54
N THR A 1060 -0.81 -0.99 13.41
CA THR A 1060 0.13 -1.35 14.49
C THR A 1060 1.50 -0.68 14.29
N ASP A 1061 1.59 0.60 14.66
CA ASP A 1061 2.78 1.28 15.19
C ASP A 1061 2.28 2.32 16.21
#